data_AF-A0A1H0TVI4-F1
#
_entry.id   AF-A0A1H0TVI4-F1
#
_cell.length_a   1.000
_cell.length_b   1.000
_cell.length_c   1.000
_cell.angle_alpha   90.00
_cell.angle_beta   90.00
_cell.angle_gamma   90.00
#
_symmetry.space_group_name_H-M   'P 1'
#
loop_
_entity.id
_entity.type
_entity.pdbx_description
1 polymer ?
#
loop_
_entity_poly.entity_id
_entity_poly.type
_entity_poly.pdbx_seq_one_letter_code
_entity_poly.pdbx_strand_id
1 'polypeptide(L)'
;MDQCSMSARLGASRRPRSCPPAGIPIVESRRVPVSLLSVDIVVRTRLLGFLLTTALAFGALVPVATPAAAATPVCVLACDTLDPSQARQESFPVPDKDLGGRRLQLHVSDADDMAWASIDNGVPGDSVWLDRSWDGGATWEGLLGKASIPSTWTGTRTLMYNITDPRNHRRGLVRACGDAAGVGCTNWVYPTVCDTLCDGTDAGQAAGDDQPVPSTTLYGRTIKLHVDQKNSMAWASIDTGGAGDEIWLDRSWDGGSTWPDGSSLGRTSTPSGATGTRTTMYATRDPRGLLYGGAVRACGREAGHQEGSCTAWVRPAPSRARAAADALMTSYDPYNGWWPSSWWNSAATLTSLIDFARTTGTHDYDWIVARTFEQNKGVFPAGVRSSDAIEGHFISRSIDDSGWWAIAWLDAYDYTGDARYLNEAVTIADYVQQYWDPGTCGGGVWWDRERTYKNAVTNGQYLWLTTALHQRIPGDTVWLQRAKTAAAWYKASGMINSSGLVNDGLTSACANNGSTVWSYNQGLAIGGFTELWRSTGDSSLLTTARTLADAAISSPALTRDGVLTESCDIGSASCDDNQKQFKGIFMRHFADLAKATGSTTYQSYLRRQADTLWARDRNSLNALGQRWAGTSPNQTDWRTQASALGALTAAAAG
;
A
#
# COMPACT_ATOMS: atom_id res chain seq x y z
N MET A 1 -1.23 -58.77 -24.34
CA MET A 1 -0.25 -59.84 -24.13
C MET A 1 0.21 -59.73 -22.69
N ASP A 2 -0.37 -60.62 -21.89
CA ASP A 2 0.08 -61.26 -20.64
C ASP A 2 0.80 -60.40 -19.61
N GLN A 3 0.12 -60.02 -18.52
CA GLN A 3 -0.01 -60.84 -17.29
C GLN A 3 1.34 -61.26 -16.69
N CYS A 4 1.66 -60.72 -15.51
CA CYS A 4 1.96 -61.60 -14.38
C CYS A 4 1.73 -60.89 -13.04
N SER A 5 0.67 -61.35 -12.39
CA SER A 5 0.31 -61.18 -10.99
C SER A 5 1.14 -62.13 -10.12
N MET A 6 1.32 -61.77 -8.84
CA MET A 6 1.29 -62.59 -7.61
C MET A 6 2.30 -62.02 -6.60
N SER A 7 1.90 -61.47 -5.44
CA SER A 7 1.35 -62.16 -4.26
C SER A 7 2.34 -63.21 -3.73
N ALA A 8 2.82 -63.25 -2.48
CA ALA A 8 2.07 -63.08 -1.25
C ALA A 8 3.00 -63.03 0.00
N ARG A 9 2.48 -62.34 1.03
CA ARG A 9 2.38 -62.76 2.44
C ARG A 9 3.60 -63.04 3.34
N LEU A 10 3.60 -62.26 4.44
CA LEU A 10 3.62 -62.64 5.87
C LEU A 10 4.86 -63.33 6.45
N GLY A 11 5.45 -62.65 7.44
CA GLY A 11 6.36 -63.24 8.42
C GLY A 11 6.77 -62.23 9.48
N ALA A 12 5.95 -62.07 10.52
CA ALA A 12 6.28 -61.29 11.71
C ALA A 12 7.32 -62.02 12.57
N SER A 13 8.32 -61.32 13.13
CA SER A 13 8.83 -61.55 14.50
C SER A 13 10.14 -60.78 14.80
N ARG A 14 10.05 -59.94 15.85
CA ARG A 14 11.08 -59.57 16.86
C ARG A 14 12.14 -58.49 16.53
N ARG A 15 12.03 -57.39 17.31
CA ARG A 15 13.08 -56.38 17.59
C ARG A 15 14.25 -57.00 18.38
N PRO A 16 15.46 -56.40 18.32
CA PRO A 16 15.91 -55.48 19.41
C PRO A 16 16.67 -54.22 18.88
N ARG A 17 16.48 -53.01 19.46
CA ARG A 17 17.43 -52.26 20.36
C ARG A 17 18.92 -52.53 20.03
N SER A 18 19.86 -51.59 19.82
CA SER A 18 20.06 -50.19 20.24
C SER A 18 21.35 -49.61 19.59
N CYS A 19 21.43 -48.26 19.50
CA CYS A 19 22.48 -47.27 19.14
C CYS A 19 23.99 -47.56 19.43
N PRO A 20 24.97 -46.64 19.13
CA PRO A 20 25.20 -45.63 18.05
C PRO A 20 26.66 -45.69 17.47
N PRO A 21 27.14 -44.70 16.67
CA PRO A 21 28.23 -43.80 17.14
C PRO A 21 28.10 -42.32 16.63
N ALA A 22 28.31 -41.27 17.45
CA ALA A 22 29.53 -40.43 17.62
C ALA A 22 30.26 -40.03 16.30
N GLY A 23 30.65 -38.78 15.96
CA GLY A 23 30.59 -37.43 16.55
C GLY A 23 31.70 -36.52 15.95
N ILE A 24 31.36 -35.25 15.58
CA ILE A 24 32.19 -33.99 15.55
C ILE A 24 33.32 -33.85 14.47
N PRO A 25 33.85 -32.64 14.03
CA PRO A 25 33.51 -31.19 14.16
C PRO A 25 33.40 -30.37 12.81
N ILE A 26 32.70 -29.23 12.77
CA ILE A 26 33.12 -27.78 12.82
C ILE A 26 34.18 -27.31 11.79
N VAL A 27 33.81 -26.32 10.95
CA VAL A 27 34.72 -25.28 10.41
C VAL A 27 34.07 -23.90 10.57
N GLU A 28 34.81 -23.03 11.27
CA GLU A 28 34.62 -21.60 11.51
C GLU A 28 35.39 -20.82 10.44
N SER A 29 34.90 -19.67 9.94
CA SER A 29 35.75 -18.71 9.23
C SER A 29 35.56 -17.29 9.75
N ARG A 30 36.68 -16.74 10.23
CA ARG A 30 36.83 -15.39 10.78
C ARG A 30 37.17 -14.38 9.68
N ARG A 31 36.70 -13.14 9.87
CA ARG A 31 37.30 -11.91 9.32
C ARG A 31 38.67 -11.66 9.99
N VAL A 32 39.65 -11.05 9.32
CA VAL A 32 40.17 -9.65 9.43
C VAL A 32 41.36 -9.47 8.40
N PRO A 33 42.12 -8.36 8.30
CA PRO A 33 42.13 -7.36 7.21
C PRO A 33 43.44 -7.35 6.36
N VAL A 34 43.49 -6.60 5.25
CA VAL A 34 44.78 -6.19 4.64
C VAL A 34 44.72 -4.76 4.12
N SER A 35 45.64 -3.94 4.65
CA SER A 35 46.05 -2.61 4.22
C SER A 35 46.53 -2.58 2.76
N LEU A 36 46.29 -1.47 2.06
CA LEU A 36 47.05 -1.13 0.86
C LEU A 36 47.89 0.13 1.10
N LEU A 37 49.18 -0.07 0.87
CA LEU A 37 50.28 0.86 0.96
C LEU A 37 50.25 1.93 -0.14
N SER A 38 50.73 3.11 0.25
CA SER A 38 51.23 4.18 -0.60
C SER A 38 52.32 3.71 -1.56
N VAL A 39 52.31 4.21 -2.79
CA VAL A 39 53.52 4.39 -3.62
C VAL A 39 53.42 5.73 -4.34
N ASP A 40 54.30 6.65 -3.94
CA ASP A 40 54.66 7.85 -4.67
C ASP A 40 55.42 7.50 -5.96
N ILE A 41 55.06 8.13 -7.08
CA ILE A 41 56.02 8.39 -8.17
C ILE A 41 55.90 9.86 -8.58
N VAL A 42 56.96 10.59 -8.30
CA VAL A 42 57.25 11.94 -8.78
C VAL A 42 57.86 11.82 -10.18
N VAL A 43 57.32 12.53 -11.17
CA VAL A 43 58.09 13.03 -12.32
C VAL A 43 57.72 14.49 -12.56
N ARG A 44 58.68 15.38 -12.32
CA ARG A 44 58.68 16.77 -12.77
C ARG A 44 59.23 16.84 -14.19
N THR A 45 58.54 17.58 -15.07
CA THR A 45 59.21 18.28 -16.18
C THR A 45 58.54 19.64 -16.37
N ARG A 46 59.35 20.71 -16.36
CA ARG A 46 58.98 22.10 -16.64
C ARG A 46 59.21 22.40 -18.13
N LEU A 47 58.38 23.31 -18.69
CA LEU A 47 58.72 24.57 -19.41
C LEU A 47 57.90 24.82 -20.69
N LEU A 48 57.39 26.07 -20.75
CA LEU A 48 56.86 26.89 -21.87
C LEU A 48 55.65 26.33 -22.64
N GLY A 49 54.52 27.03 -22.81
CA GLY A 49 54.27 28.46 -22.88
C GLY A 49 53.78 28.78 -24.29
N PHE A 50 52.46 28.90 -24.50
CA PHE A 50 51.86 29.70 -25.59
C PHE A 50 50.38 29.94 -25.27
N LEU A 51 50.02 31.22 -25.17
CA LEU A 51 48.63 31.69 -25.15
C LEU A 51 48.01 31.42 -26.52
N LEU A 52 46.88 30.70 -26.54
CA LEU A 52 45.91 30.79 -27.63
C LEU A 52 44.51 30.93 -27.01
N THR A 53 43.96 32.13 -27.13
CA THR A 53 42.56 32.46 -26.86
C THR A 53 41.69 31.87 -27.96
N THR A 54 41.02 30.75 -27.70
CA THR A 54 39.90 30.25 -28.52
C THR A 54 38.59 30.57 -27.81
N ALA A 55 37.85 31.54 -28.37
CA ALA A 55 36.46 31.78 -28.05
C ALA A 55 35.62 30.60 -28.54
N LEU A 56 35.34 29.64 -27.65
CA LEU A 56 34.33 28.61 -27.86
C LEU A 56 32.98 29.20 -27.48
N ALA A 57 32.20 29.55 -28.51
CA ALA A 57 30.77 29.77 -28.36
C ALA A 57 30.15 28.46 -27.81
N PHE A 58 29.76 28.47 -26.53
CA PHE A 58 28.87 27.48 -25.97
C PHE A 58 27.49 27.67 -26.61
N GLY A 59 27.29 27.07 -27.78
CA GLY A 59 25.94 26.72 -28.21
C GLY A 59 25.41 25.71 -27.21
N ALA A 60 24.38 26.09 -26.45
CA ALA A 60 23.63 25.16 -25.63
C ALA A 60 23.11 24.04 -26.55
N LEU A 61 23.75 22.87 -26.51
CA LEU A 61 23.22 21.65 -27.09
C LEU A 61 21.97 21.31 -26.29
N VAL A 62 20.82 21.77 -26.76
CA VAL A 62 19.53 21.26 -26.29
C VAL A 62 19.52 19.77 -26.67
N PRO A 63 19.44 18.83 -25.71
CA PRO A 63 19.32 17.42 -26.05
C PRO A 63 18.09 17.26 -26.95
N VAL A 64 18.29 16.74 -28.15
CA VAL A 64 17.18 16.42 -29.05
C VAL A 64 16.38 15.32 -28.36
N ALA A 65 15.12 15.60 -28.07
CA ALA A 65 14.22 14.64 -27.48
C ALA A 65 14.05 13.46 -28.45
N THR A 66 14.24 12.23 -27.98
CA THR A 66 14.23 11.02 -28.82
C THR A 66 13.27 9.95 -28.29
N PRO A 67 12.63 9.16 -29.18
CA PRO A 67 11.88 7.98 -28.77
C PRO A 67 12.87 6.96 -28.18
N ALA A 68 12.69 6.59 -26.92
CA ALA A 68 13.75 5.92 -26.15
C ALA A 68 13.41 4.50 -25.68
N ALA A 69 12.15 4.07 -25.68
CA ALA A 69 11.79 2.78 -25.06
C ALA A 69 10.65 2.04 -25.76
N ALA A 70 10.73 0.71 -25.74
CA ALA A 70 9.58 -0.15 -25.97
C ALA A 70 8.55 0.07 -24.85
N ALA A 71 7.29 0.30 -25.22
CA ALA A 71 6.24 0.59 -24.27
C ALA A 71 6.01 -0.59 -23.32
N THR A 72 5.99 -0.32 -22.02
CA THR A 72 5.56 -1.31 -21.03
C THR A 72 4.04 -1.19 -20.85
N PRO A 73 3.26 -2.25 -21.07
CA PRO A 73 1.80 -2.17 -20.90
C PRO A 73 1.42 -1.77 -19.48
N VAL A 74 0.49 -0.81 -19.37
CA VAL A 74 -0.10 -0.38 -18.11
C VAL A 74 -1.47 -1.02 -17.93
N CYS A 75 -1.74 -1.61 -16.76
CA CYS A 75 -2.94 -2.42 -16.49
C CYS A 75 -3.52 -2.14 -15.11
N VAL A 76 -4.07 -0.94 -14.92
CA VAL A 76 -4.61 -0.47 -13.63
C VAL A 76 -6.05 -0.95 -13.46
N LEU A 77 -7.05 -0.11 -13.77
CA LEU A 77 -8.46 -0.52 -13.80
C LEU A 77 -8.81 -1.14 -15.15
N ALA A 78 -8.31 -0.52 -16.22
CA ALA A 78 -8.27 -1.07 -17.57
C ALA A 78 -6.81 -1.21 -18.04
N CYS A 79 -6.57 -2.17 -18.91
CA CYS A 79 -5.30 -2.27 -19.61
C CYS A 79 -5.22 -1.26 -20.74
N ASP A 80 -4.01 -0.79 -21.03
CA ASP A 80 -3.65 -0.25 -22.32
C ASP A 80 -4.25 -1.13 -23.41
N THR A 81 -4.66 -0.52 -24.52
CA THR A 81 -5.41 -1.14 -25.62
C THR A 81 -6.92 -1.33 -25.39
N LEU A 82 -7.52 -0.65 -24.42
CA LEU A 82 -8.99 -0.59 -24.28
C LEU A 82 -9.63 0.06 -25.52
N ASP A 83 -10.77 -0.46 -25.97
CA ASP A 83 -11.49 0.12 -27.11
C ASP A 83 -12.11 1.48 -26.73
N PRO A 84 -11.88 2.57 -27.50
CA PRO A 84 -12.45 3.88 -27.20
C PRO A 84 -13.98 3.94 -27.15
N SER A 85 -14.70 2.95 -27.67
CA SER A 85 -16.16 2.81 -27.47
C SER A 85 -16.57 2.53 -26.02
N GLN A 86 -15.62 2.12 -25.17
CA GLN A 86 -15.84 1.89 -23.74
C GLN A 86 -15.49 3.11 -22.88
N ALA A 87 -15.00 4.20 -23.48
CA ALA A 87 -14.68 5.42 -22.75
C ALA A 87 -15.93 5.97 -22.05
N ARG A 88 -15.82 6.24 -20.75
CA ARG A 88 -16.92 6.80 -19.95
C ARG A 88 -17.10 8.30 -20.15
N GLN A 89 -16.06 8.96 -20.65
CA GLN A 89 -16.02 10.39 -20.93
C GLN A 89 -15.08 10.65 -22.11
N GLU A 90 -15.31 11.74 -22.84
CA GLU A 90 -14.41 12.21 -23.88
C GLU A 90 -14.21 13.72 -23.72
N SER A 91 -12.96 14.16 -23.82
CA SER A 91 -12.55 15.55 -23.76
C SER A 91 -11.38 15.80 -24.71
N PHE A 92 -11.17 17.08 -25.05
CA PHE A 92 -10.16 17.54 -26.00
C PHE A 92 -9.28 18.61 -25.33
N PRO A 93 -8.30 18.21 -24.52
CA PRO A 93 -7.59 19.15 -23.65
C PRO A 93 -6.55 20.01 -24.39
N VAL A 94 -6.31 19.74 -25.66
CA VAL A 94 -5.44 20.54 -26.54
C VAL A 94 -6.13 20.80 -27.88
N PRO A 95 -5.84 21.93 -28.55
CA PRO A 95 -6.38 22.20 -29.88
C PRO A 95 -6.00 21.12 -30.90
N ASP A 96 -6.89 20.90 -31.86
CA ASP A 96 -6.63 20.03 -33.00
C ASP A 96 -5.41 20.51 -33.80
N LYS A 97 -4.68 19.56 -34.37
CA LYS A 97 -3.55 19.84 -35.26
C LYS A 97 -3.98 19.60 -36.70
N ASP A 98 -3.85 20.63 -37.55
CA ASP A 98 -3.97 20.47 -38.99
C ASP A 98 -2.67 19.92 -39.58
N LEU A 99 -2.76 18.78 -40.28
CA LEU A 99 -1.67 18.15 -41.01
C LEU A 99 -1.96 18.24 -42.51
N GLY A 100 -1.96 19.46 -43.05
CA GLY A 100 -2.21 19.69 -44.47
C GLY A 100 -3.64 19.32 -44.88
N GLY A 101 -4.64 19.74 -44.11
CA GLY A 101 -6.06 19.44 -44.32
C GLY A 101 -6.59 18.20 -43.57
N ARG A 102 -5.72 17.47 -42.86
CA ARG A 102 -6.10 16.34 -42.00
C ARG A 102 -6.24 16.84 -40.58
N ARG A 103 -7.31 16.44 -39.91
CA ARG A 103 -7.59 16.82 -38.53
C ARG A 103 -7.02 15.75 -37.60
N LEU A 104 -5.92 16.05 -36.91
CA LEU A 104 -5.35 15.21 -35.86
C LEU A 104 -5.86 15.68 -34.49
N GLN A 105 -6.42 14.76 -33.69
CA GLN A 105 -7.02 15.06 -32.40
C GLN A 105 -6.47 14.14 -31.29
N LEU A 106 -6.26 14.73 -30.11
CA LEU A 106 -6.01 14.02 -28.87
C LEU A 106 -7.30 13.98 -28.06
N HIS A 107 -7.71 12.77 -27.70
CA HIS A 107 -8.89 12.48 -26.90
C HIS A 107 -8.46 11.99 -25.52
N VAL A 108 -9.12 12.47 -24.47
CA VAL A 108 -8.85 12.07 -23.09
C VAL A 108 -10.15 11.73 -22.37
N SER A 109 -10.20 10.57 -21.73
CA SER A 109 -11.21 10.22 -20.75
C SER A 109 -10.63 10.39 -19.35
N ASP A 110 -10.98 11.50 -18.69
CA ASP A 110 -10.57 11.72 -17.29
C ASP A 110 -11.17 10.66 -16.35
N ALA A 111 -12.41 10.24 -16.62
CA ALA A 111 -13.07 9.18 -15.85
C ALA A 111 -12.30 7.85 -15.90
N ASP A 112 -11.64 7.54 -17.02
CA ASP A 112 -10.88 6.28 -17.17
C ASP A 112 -9.38 6.46 -16.93
N ASP A 113 -8.90 7.71 -16.82
CA ASP A 113 -7.48 8.07 -16.84
C ASP A 113 -6.73 7.52 -18.07
N MET A 114 -7.38 7.60 -19.23
CA MET A 114 -6.83 7.08 -20.49
C MET A 114 -6.99 8.09 -21.64
N ALA A 115 -6.15 7.97 -22.66
CA ALA A 115 -6.17 8.79 -23.86
C ALA A 115 -6.14 7.93 -25.13
N TRP A 116 -6.63 8.48 -26.25
CA TRP A 116 -6.45 7.94 -27.59
C TRP A 116 -6.27 9.08 -28.60
N ALA A 117 -5.83 8.75 -29.81
CA ALA A 117 -5.66 9.71 -30.89
C ALA A 117 -6.53 9.35 -32.10
N SER A 118 -7.04 10.36 -32.82
CA SER A 118 -7.68 10.17 -34.13
C SER A 118 -7.07 11.06 -35.20
N ILE A 119 -7.13 10.59 -36.44
CA ILE A 119 -6.86 11.38 -37.63
C ILE A 119 -8.08 11.27 -38.55
N ASP A 120 -8.63 12.41 -38.95
CA ASP A 120 -9.83 12.54 -39.77
C ASP A 120 -9.56 13.40 -41.01
N ASN A 121 -10.44 13.31 -42.01
CA ASN A 121 -10.28 13.92 -43.34
C ASN A 121 -8.99 13.48 -44.07
N GLY A 122 -8.50 12.29 -43.73
CA GLY A 122 -7.30 11.70 -44.34
C GLY A 122 -7.61 10.82 -45.55
N VAL A 123 -6.53 10.28 -46.10
CA VAL A 123 -6.56 9.33 -47.22
C VAL A 123 -5.95 8.00 -46.81
N PRO A 124 -6.20 6.91 -47.56
CA PRO A 124 -5.61 5.61 -47.26
C PRO A 124 -4.09 5.69 -47.08
N GLY A 125 -3.60 5.15 -45.96
CA GLY A 125 -2.18 5.17 -45.59
C GLY A 125 -1.77 6.27 -44.61
N ASP A 126 -2.52 7.36 -44.49
CA ASP A 126 -2.33 8.34 -43.40
C ASP A 126 -2.41 7.61 -42.06
N SER A 127 -1.55 7.95 -41.11
CA SER A 127 -1.43 7.20 -39.85
C SER A 127 -1.51 8.08 -38.61
N VAL A 128 -1.93 7.50 -37.50
CA VAL A 128 -2.07 8.13 -36.19
C VAL A 128 -1.56 7.21 -35.08
N TRP A 129 -0.97 7.78 -34.05
CA TRP A 129 -0.54 7.10 -32.83
C TRP A 129 -0.55 8.06 -31.63
N LEU A 130 -0.34 7.50 -30.43
CA LEU A 130 -0.01 8.27 -29.24
C LEU A 130 1.49 8.19 -28.93
N ASP A 131 2.04 9.31 -28.47
CA ASP A 131 3.29 9.32 -27.70
C ASP A 131 2.95 9.52 -26.22
N ARG A 132 3.61 8.77 -25.33
CA ARG A 132 3.48 8.89 -23.86
C ARG A 132 4.86 9.07 -23.23
N SER A 133 5.04 10.16 -22.48
CA SER A 133 6.28 10.46 -21.75
C SER A 133 6.07 10.37 -20.26
N TRP A 134 7.02 9.77 -19.55
CA TRP A 134 7.04 9.71 -18.08
C TRP A 134 7.98 10.75 -17.46
N ASP A 135 8.63 11.59 -18.27
CA ASP A 135 9.70 12.48 -17.86
C ASP A 135 9.62 13.92 -18.40
N GLY A 136 8.38 14.41 -18.53
CA GLY A 136 8.15 15.78 -18.97
C GLY A 136 8.45 16.01 -20.46
N GLY A 137 8.49 14.94 -21.26
CA GLY A 137 8.71 14.98 -22.71
C GLY A 137 10.17 14.87 -23.13
N ALA A 138 11.11 14.63 -22.20
CA ALA A 138 12.52 14.44 -22.53
C ALA A 138 12.74 13.13 -23.30
N THR A 139 12.06 12.06 -22.89
CA THR A 139 11.95 10.80 -23.59
C THR A 139 10.49 10.34 -23.64
N TRP A 140 10.16 9.44 -24.57
CA TRP A 140 8.80 8.90 -24.64
C TRP A 140 8.73 7.49 -25.24
N GLU A 141 7.66 6.80 -24.87
CA GLU A 141 7.12 5.64 -25.56
C GLU A 141 6.34 6.14 -26.79
N GLY A 142 6.84 5.84 -27.98
CA GLY A 142 6.25 6.32 -29.23
C GLY A 142 5.48 5.24 -29.99
N LEU A 143 4.70 5.67 -30.99
CA LEU A 143 3.92 4.80 -31.88
C LEU A 143 2.89 3.90 -31.14
N LEU A 144 2.40 4.34 -29.97
CA LEU A 144 1.41 3.60 -29.22
C LEU A 144 0.12 3.47 -30.03
N GLY A 145 -0.26 2.24 -30.31
CA GLY A 145 -1.50 1.91 -31.01
C GLY A 145 -1.55 2.41 -32.44
N LYS A 146 -0.39 2.57 -33.10
CA LYS A 146 -0.30 3.10 -34.46
C LYS A 146 -1.32 2.42 -35.37
N ALA A 147 -2.20 3.23 -35.96
CA ALA A 147 -3.21 2.82 -36.91
C ALA A 147 -3.08 3.62 -38.21
N SER A 148 -3.39 2.99 -39.34
CA SER A 148 -3.43 3.64 -40.65
C SER A 148 -4.85 3.63 -41.20
N ILE A 149 -5.23 4.68 -41.93
CA ILE A 149 -6.54 4.78 -42.58
C ILE A 149 -6.65 3.66 -43.63
N PRO A 150 -7.65 2.76 -43.53
CA PRO A 150 -7.92 1.74 -44.55
C PRO A 150 -8.40 2.33 -45.88
N SER A 151 -8.38 1.53 -46.94
CA SER A 151 -8.71 1.96 -48.32
C SER A 151 -10.11 2.55 -48.51
N THR A 152 -11.06 2.26 -47.61
CA THR A 152 -12.46 2.68 -47.72
C THR A 152 -12.85 3.77 -46.73
N TRP A 153 -11.94 4.21 -45.88
CA TRP A 153 -12.22 5.14 -44.77
C TRP A 153 -11.55 6.50 -45.01
N THR A 154 -12.05 7.52 -44.32
CA THR A 154 -11.49 8.89 -44.34
C THR A 154 -10.92 9.30 -42.98
N GLY A 155 -10.87 8.38 -42.04
CA GLY A 155 -10.31 8.58 -40.71
C GLY A 155 -10.02 7.26 -40.01
N THR A 156 -9.22 7.32 -38.95
CA THR A 156 -8.94 6.18 -38.07
C THR A 156 -8.53 6.68 -36.68
N ARG A 157 -8.47 5.77 -35.71
CA ARG A 157 -8.08 6.07 -34.33
C ARG A 157 -7.24 4.96 -33.71
N THR A 158 -6.49 5.31 -32.68
CA THR A 158 -5.80 4.35 -31.82
C THR A 158 -6.77 3.69 -30.84
N LEU A 159 -6.31 2.65 -30.14
CA LEU A 159 -6.93 2.23 -28.88
C LEU A 159 -6.59 3.21 -27.75
N MET A 160 -7.18 3.01 -26.57
CA MET A 160 -6.93 3.82 -25.38
C MET A 160 -5.69 3.35 -24.61
N TYR A 161 -4.92 4.29 -24.07
CA TYR A 161 -3.72 4.05 -23.26
C TYR A 161 -3.79 4.84 -21.96
N ASN A 162 -3.38 4.22 -20.85
CA ASN A 162 -3.36 4.85 -19.53
C ASN A 162 -2.43 6.06 -19.50
N ILE A 163 -2.86 7.11 -18.81
CA ILE A 163 -2.10 8.35 -18.63
C ILE A 163 -1.26 8.25 -17.36
N THR A 164 -1.74 7.62 -16.29
CA THR A 164 -0.96 7.37 -15.08
C THR A 164 -0.65 5.88 -14.88
N ASP A 165 0.39 5.61 -14.10
CA ASP A 165 0.80 4.27 -13.70
C ASP A 165 1.07 4.27 -12.19
N PRO A 166 0.02 4.11 -11.37
CA PRO A 166 0.13 4.07 -9.91
C PRO A 166 0.97 2.91 -9.38
N ARG A 167 1.18 1.82 -10.16
CA ARG A 167 2.06 0.71 -9.76
C ARG A 167 3.52 1.15 -9.71
N ASN A 168 3.94 1.99 -10.65
CA ASN A 168 5.29 2.54 -10.73
C ASN A 168 5.35 4.00 -10.26
N HIS A 169 4.31 4.48 -9.58
CA HIS A 169 4.25 5.82 -8.98
C HIS A 169 4.60 6.94 -9.96
N ARG A 170 4.03 6.93 -11.17
CA ARG A 170 4.35 7.90 -12.22
C ARG A 170 3.12 8.41 -12.96
N ARG A 171 3.21 9.66 -13.43
CA ARG A 171 2.20 10.33 -14.26
C ARG A 171 2.79 10.64 -15.63
N GLY A 172 2.00 10.41 -16.67
CA GLY A 172 2.43 10.58 -18.04
C GLY A 172 1.95 11.89 -18.64
N LEU A 173 2.75 12.44 -19.56
CA LEU A 173 2.30 13.38 -20.57
C LEU A 173 1.92 12.57 -21.81
N VAL A 174 0.85 12.97 -22.49
CA VAL A 174 0.42 12.33 -23.74
C VAL A 174 0.25 13.36 -24.85
N ARG A 175 0.46 12.94 -26.10
CA ARG A 175 0.11 13.72 -27.29
C ARG A 175 -0.31 12.80 -28.42
N ALA A 176 -1.20 13.31 -29.28
CA ALA A 176 -1.53 12.66 -30.54
C ALA A 176 -0.48 13.04 -31.58
N CYS A 177 -0.04 12.08 -32.36
CA CYS A 177 0.85 12.28 -33.49
C CYS A 177 0.28 11.55 -34.72
N GLY A 178 0.53 12.10 -35.89
CA GLY A 178 0.13 11.48 -37.14
C GLY A 178 1.16 11.75 -38.24
N ASP A 179 1.11 10.91 -39.26
CA ASP A 179 1.88 11.06 -40.50
C ASP A 179 0.93 11.11 -41.68
N ALA A 180 0.89 12.26 -42.34
CA ALA A 180 0.13 12.53 -43.56
C ALA A 180 1.01 13.33 -44.54
N ALA A 181 2.04 12.65 -45.08
CA ALA A 181 3.15 13.25 -45.84
C ALA A 181 4.10 14.11 -44.98
N GLY A 182 4.25 13.73 -43.71
CA GLY A 182 5.03 14.44 -42.72
C GLY A 182 4.48 14.20 -41.33
N VAL A 183 5.38 13.95 -40.36
CA VAL A 183 4.99 13.74 -38.97
C VAL A 183 4.65 15.08 -38.32
N GLY A 184 3.49 15.16 -37.69
CA GLY A 184 3.14 16.26 -36.81
C GLY A 184 2.33 15.78 -35.60
N CYS A 185 2.44 16.51 -34.51
CA CYS A 185 1.79 16.17 -33.26
C CYS A 185 1.02 17.35 -32.68
N THR A 186 0.02 17.05 -31.85
CA THR A 186 -0.57 18.01 -30.93
C THR A 186 0.48 18.43 -29.88
N ASN A 187 0.16 19.47 -29.11
CA ASN A 187 0.92 19.77 -27.90
C ASN A 187 0.84 18.58 -26.93
N TRP A 188 1.87 18.42 -26.11
CA TRP A 188 1.80 17.56 -24.94
C TRP A 188 0.74 18.11 -23.98
N VAL A 189 -0.11 17.23 -23.46
CA VAL A 189 -0.99 17.56 -22.34
C VAL A 189 -0.45 16.96 -21.05
N TYR A 190 -0.40 17.80 -20.02
CA TYR A 190 -0.23 17.40 -18.63
C TYR A 190 -1.56 17.70 -17.91
N PRO A 191 -2.37 16.68 -17.58
CA PRO A 191 -3.60 16.94 -16.84
C PRO A 191 -3.29 17.62 -15.51
N THR A 192 -3.92 18.78 -15.29
CA THR A 192 -3.82 19.53 -14.02
C THR A 192 -4.22 18.60 -12.89
N VAL A 193 -3.41 18.52 -11.82
CA VAL A 193 -3.80 17.72 -10.65
C VAL A 193 -4.83 18.49 -9.86
N CYS A 194 -5.97 17.86 -9.61
CA CYS A 194 -7.06 18.41 -8.84
C CYS A 194 -7.58 17.37 -7.85
N ASP A 195 -7.76 17.79 -6.60
CA ASP A 195 -8.56 17.10 -5.60
C ASP A 195 -9.60 18.11 -5.07
N THR A 196 -9.50 18.54 -3.81
CA THR A 196 -10.33 19.63 -3.27
C THR A 196 -10.01 20.98 -3.92
N LEU A 197 -8.72 21.20 -4.21
CA LEU A 197 -8.19 22.34 -4.95
C LEU A 197 -7.28 21.80 -6.07
N CYS A 198 -7.00 22.65 -7.05
CA CYS A 198 -6.17 22.30 -8.21
C CYS A 198 -4.76 22.89 -8.10
N ASP A 199 -3.81 22.25 -8.80
CA ASP A 199 -2.50 22.85 -9.10
C ASP A 199 -2.67 24.29 -9.63
N GLY A 200 -1.87 25.22 -9.12
CA GLY A 200 -1.92 26.64 -9.49
C GLY A 200 -2.88 27.49 -8.64
N THR A 201 -3.60 26.91 -7.68
CA THR A 201 -4.47 27.69 -6.77
C THR A 201 -3.65 28.71 -5.96
N ASP A 202 -4.15 29.94 -5.80
CA ASP A 202 -3.45 30.96 -5.01
C ASP A 202 -3.30 30.56 -3.54
N ALA A 203 -2.08 30.71 -2.99
CA ALA A 203 -1.78 30.33 -1.60
C ALA A 203 -2.56 31.11 -0.53
N GLY A 204 -3.18 32.26 -0.87
CA GLY A 204 -4.11 32.95 0.00
C GLY A 204 -5.44 32.21 0.22
N GLN A 205 -5.71 31.16 -0.54
CA GLN A 205 -6.89 30.29 -0.38
C GLN A 205 -6.61 29.06 0.51
N ALA A 206 -5.39 28.92 1.04
CA ALA A 206 -5.04 27.83 1.95
C ALA A 206 -5.92 27.84 3.21
N ALA A 207 -6.36 26.66 3.65
CA ALA A 207 -7.10 26.48 4.90
C ALA A 207 -6.19 26.39 6.13
N GLY A 208 -4.87 26.21 5.94
CA GLY A 208 -3.86 26.16 6.98
C GLY A 208 -2.45 26.37 6.41
N ASP A 209 -1.51 26.70 7.27
CA ASP A 209 -0.09 26.94 6.93
C ASP A 209 0.82 26.18 7.90
N ASP A 210 0.89 24.86 7.72
CA ASP A 210 1.77 24.01 8.50
C ASP A 210 3.17 23.94 7.86
N GLN A 211 4.20 23.90 8.69
CA GLN A 211 5.60 23.71 8.27
C GLN A 211 6.14 22.42 8.88
N PRO A 212 5.82 21.25 8.30
CA PRO A 212 6.09 19.95 8.90
C PRO A 212 7.58 19.55 8.92
N VAL A 213 8.44 20.32 8.26
CA VAL A 213 9.89 20.16 8.24
C VAL A 213 10.59 21.50 8.46
N PRO A 214 11.80 21.52 9.04
CA PRO A 214 12.59 22.75 9.17
C PRO A 214 12.83 23.41 7.80
N SER A 215 12.85 24.74 7.80
CA SER A 215 13.33 25.53 6.67
C SER A 215 14.81 25.24 6.38
N THR A 216 15.22 25.40 5.12
CA THR A 216 16.64 25.41 4.75
C THR A 216 17.13 26.84 4.53
N THR A 217 18.43 27.07 4.73
CA THR A 217 19.06 28.38 4.53
C THR A 217 20.10 28.31 3.43
N LEU A 218 20.10 29.33 2.57
CA LEU A 218 21.02 29.46 1.44
C LEU A 218 21.49 30.90 1.37
N TYR A 219 22.77 31.19 1.64
CA TYR A 219 23.32 32.56 1.61
C TYR A 219 22.50 33.63 2.37
N GLY A 220 21.91 33.26 3.52
CA GLY A 220 21.04 34.16 4.30
C GLY A 220 19.58 34.23 3.84
N ARG A 221 19.23 33.55 2.74
CA ARG A 221 17.85 33.31 2.32
C ARG A 221 17.25 32.18 3.13
N THR A 222 15.96 32.27 3.44
CA THR A 222 15.24 31.18 4.13
C THR A 222 14.20 30.60 3.18
N ILE A 223 14.35 29.31 2.85
CA ILE A 223 13.43 28.56 1.99
C ILE A 223 12.50 27.74 2.88
N LYS A 224 11.19 27.95 2.74
CA LYS A 224 10.15 27.30 3.55
C LYS A 224 9.21 26.49 2.68
N LEU A 225 8.85 25.33 3.20
CA LEU A 225 7.77 24.52 2.70
C LEU A 225 6.54 24.75 3.58
N HIS A 226 5.44 25.10 2.94
CA HIS A 226 4.15 25.32 3.58
C HIS A 226 3.16 24.26 3.11
N VAL A 227 2.32 23.78 4.02
CA VAL A 227 1.38 22.69 3.77
C VAL A 227 0.00 23.06 4.31
N ASP A 228 -0.98 23.01 3.43
CA ASP A 228 -2.39 22.95 3.79
C ASP A 228 -2.79 21.48 3.93
N GLN A 229 -2.72 20.96 5.15
CA GLN A 229 -3.04 19.55 5.43
C GLN A 229 -4.48 19.23 5.05
N LYS A 230 -5.41 20.14 5.33
CA LYS A 230 -6.85 19.91 5.14
C LYS A 230 -7.18 19.65 3.68
N ASN A 231 -6.62 20.46 2.78
CA ASN A 231 -6.86 20.34 1.34
C ASN A 231 -5.79 19.51 0.61
N SER A 232 -4.78 18.98 1.32
CA SER A 232 -3.66 18.24 0.72
C SER A 232 -2.94 19.06 -0.36
N MET A 233 -2.65 20.31 -0.04
CA MET A 233 -1.93 21.25 -0.90
C MET A 233 -0.62 21.68 -0.26
N ALA A 234 0.34 22.10 -1.07
CA ALA A 234 1.57 22.72 -0.58
C ALA A 234 1.99 23.90 -1.46
N TRP A 235 2.74 24.83 -0.87
CA TRP A 235 3.45 25.88 -1.60
C TRP A 235 4.82 26.14 -0.99
N ALA A 236 5.68 26.85 -1.71
CA ALA A 236 6.99 27.23 -1.24
C ALA A 236 7.11 28.75 -1.11
N SER A 237 7.93 29.20 -0.17
CA SER A 237 8.32 30.61 -0.06
C SER A 237 9.82 30.75 0.14
N ILE A 238 10.34 31.88 -0.33
CA ILE A 238 11.70 32.35 -0.03
C ILE A 238 11.59 33.69 0.67
N ASP A 239 12.13 33.76 1.89
CA ASP A 239 12.24 34.96 2.69
C ASP A 239 13.67 35.49 2.68
N THR A 240 13.80 36.77 3.03
CA THR A 240 15.06 37.53 2.94
C THR A 240 15.74 37.44 1.58
N GLY A 241 14.96 37.22 0.50
CA GLY A 241 15.39 37.11 -0.89
C GLY A 241 16.04 38.36 -1.47
N GLY A 242 16.80 38.19 -2.54
CA GLY A 242 17.31 39.24 -3.41
C GLY A 242 16.67 39.15 -4.80
N ALA A 243 16.77 40.25 -5.57
CA ALA A 243 16.24 40.29 -6.93
C ALA A 243 16.84 39.17 -7.79
N GLY A 244 15.97 38.39 -8.43
CA GLY A 244 16.38 37.25 -9.26
C GLY A 244 16.42 35.90 -8.54
N ASP A 245 16.42 35.86 -7.20
CA ASP A 245 16.36 34.59 -6.44
C ASP A 245 15.06 33.86 -6.77
N GLU A 246 15.11 32.55 -6.93
CA GLU A 246 13.96 31.75 -7.36
C GLU A 246 13.48 30.80 -6.28
N ILE A 247 12.18 30.52 -6.29
CA ILE A 247 11.53 29.52 -5.44
C ILE A 247 10.60 28.64 -6.27
N TRP A 248 10.54 27.34 -5.97
CA TRP A 248 9.62 26.38 -6.57
C TRP A 248 9.31 25.23 -5.60
N LEU A 249 8.34 24.39 -5.98
CA LEU A 249 8.12 23.07 -5.37
C LEU A 249 8.65 21.97 -6.29
N ASP A 250 9.26 20.96 -5.68
CA ASP A 250 9.38 19.64 -6.30
C ASP A 250 8.24 18.75 -5.76
N ARG A 251 7.59 17.97 -6.64
CA ARG A 251 6.59 16.95 -6.29
C ARG A 251 7.00 15.58 -6.81
N SER A 252 6.92 14.58 -5.94
CA SER A 252 7.21 13.18 -6.23
C SER A 252 6.03 12.30 -5.85
N TRP A 253 5.78 11.23 -6.61
CA TRP A 253 4.77 10.23 -6.28
C TRP A 253 5.34 8.96 -5.67
N ASP A 254 6.67 8.82 -5.65
CA ASP A 254 7.42 7.64 -5.15
C ASP A 254 8.23 7.95 -3.87
N GLY A 255 7.79 8.95 -3.10
CA GLY A 255 8.40 9.33 -1.82
C GLY A 255 9.72 10.09 -1.96
N GLY A 256 9.97 10.72 -3.10
CA GLY A 256 11.17 11.54 -3.37
C GLY A 256 12.31 10.77 -4.01
N SER A 257 12.07 9.56 -4.52
CA SER A 257 13.07 8.77 -5.26
C SER A 257 13.26 9.33 -6.66
N THR A 258 12.16 9.70 -7.32
CA THR A 258 12.09 10.42 -8.59
C THR A 258 10.97 11.47 -8.56
N TRP A 259 11.07 12.49 -9.41
CA TRP A 259 10.03 13.54 -9.54
C TRP A 259 10.00 14.13 -10.96
N PRO A 260 10.00 13.28 -11.99
CA PRO A 260 10.21 13.75 -13.35
C PRO A 260 8.99 14.52 -13.88
N ASP A 261 7.83 14.39 -13.23
CA ASP A 261 6.58 15.05 -13.54
C ASP A 261 6.30 16.28 -12.64
N GLY A 262 7.21 16.62 -11.73
CA GLY A 262 6.99 17.63 -10.70
C GLY A 262 8.23 18.43 -10.30
N SER A 263 9.30 18.42 -11.10
CA SER A 263 10.45 19.31 -10.90
C SER A 263 10.08 20.76 -11.23
N SER A 264 10.40 21.71 -10.34
CA SER A 264 10.20 23.15 -10.60
C SER A 264 8.76 23.66 -10.74
N LEU A 265 7.80 23.04 -10.04
CA LEU A 265 6.41 23.51 -10.01
C LEU A 265 6.32 24.94 -9.45
N GLY A 266 5.69 25.82 -10.22
CA GLY A 266 5.42 27.20 -9.82
C GLY A 266 6.67 28.06 -9.68
N ARG A 267 7.77 27.70 -10.35
CA ARG A 267 9.03 28.45 -10.28
C ARG A 267 8.78 29.94 -10.51
N THR A 268 9.08 30.71 -9.48
CA THR A 268 8.83 32.15 -9.44
C THR A 268 10.11 32.86 -9.00
N SER A 269 10.47 33.94 -9.67
CA SER A 269 11.62 34.78 -9.31
C SER A 269 11.18 35.91 -8.38
N THR A 270 12.05 36.26 -7.43
CA THR A 270 11.87 37.37 -6.50
C THR A 270 11.99 38.68 -7.27
N PRO A 271 10.92 39.51 -7.31
CA PRO A 271 10.95 40.77 -8.05
C PRO A 271 12.00 41.75 -7.51
N SER A 272 12.45 42.66 -8.36
CA SER A 272 13.36 43.73 -7.92
C SER A 272 12.73 44.58 -6.83
N GLY A 273 13.47 44.82 -5.74
CA GLY A 273 13.00 45.56 -4.56
C GLY A 273 12.17 44.75 -3.56
N ALA A 274 11.81 43.50 -3.86
CA ALA A 274 11.16 42.60 -2.92
C ALA A 274 12.19 41.82 -2.08
N THR A 275 11.82 41.49 -0.84
CA THR A 275 12.63 40.68 0.09
C THR A 275 12.12 39.25 0.21
N GLY A 276 11.18 38.84 -0.65
CA GLY A 276 10.65 37.50 -0.66
C GLY A 276 9.57 37.32 -1.73
N THR A 277 9.28 36.05 -2.02
CA THR A 277 8.21 35.65 -2.94
C THR A 277 7.73 34.25 -2.58
N ARG A 278 6.61 33.81 -3.19
CA ARG A 278 6.03 32.50 -2.98
C ARG A 278 5.47 31.93 -4.27
N THR A 279 5.39 30.61 -4.35
CA THR A 279 4.67 29.91 -5.42
C THR A 279 3.16 29.96 -5.18
N THR A 280 2.38 29.61 -6.20
CA THR A 280 1.01 29.10 -6.00
C THR A 280 1.05 27.74 -5.28
N MET A 281 -0.13 27.21 -4.93
CA MET A 281 -0.27 25.88 -4.34
C MET A 281 -0.35 24.77 -5.37
N TYR A 282 0.13 23.59 -4.97
CA TYR A 282 0.12 22.37 -5.76
C TYR A 282 -0.46 21.22 -4.94
N ALA A 283 -1.34 20.45 -5.59
CA ALA A 283 -2.00 19.31 -4.99
C ALA A 283 -1.01 18.17 -4.80
N THR A 284 -1.12 17.48 -3.67
CA THR A 284 -0.30 16.30 -3.35
C THR A 284 -1.10 15.01 -3.43
N ARG A 285 -2.28 15.05 -4.05
CA ARG A 285 -3.14 13.90 -4.30
C ARG A 285 -3.71 14.03 -5.71
N ASP A 286 -3.67 12.94 -6.48
CA ASP A 286 -4.34 12.82 -7.78
C ASP A 286 -5.32 11.65 -7.73
N PRO A 287 -6.56 11.85 -7.25
CA PRO A 287 -7.59 10.81 -7.22
C PRO A 287 -7.89 10.23 -8.60
N ARG A 288 -7.82 11.05 -9.66
CA ARG A 288 -8.04 10.62 -11.05
C ARG A 288 -7.00 9.59 -11.48
N GLY A 289 -5.72 9.84 -11.17
CA GLY A 289 -4.63 8.90 -11.42
C GLY A 289 -4.45 7.81 -10.36
N LEU A 290 -5.35 7.73 -9.37
CA LEU A 290 -5.25 6.83 -8.20
C LEU A 290 -3.93 6.98 -7.43
N LEU A 291 -3.32 8.16 -7.46
CA LEU A 291 -2.07 8.49 -6.77
C LEU A 291 -2.38 9.30 -5.52
N TYR A 292 -2.61 8.58 -4.42
CA TYR A 292 -2.97 9.16 -3.14
C TYR A 292 -1.71 9.35 -2.26
N GLY A 293 -1.31 10.61 -2.03
CA GLY A 293 -0.21 10.95 -1.12
C GLY A 293 1.15 11.15 -1.78
N GLY A 294 1.22 12.04 -2.76
CA GLY A 294 2.48 12.57 -3.27
C GLY A 294 3.30 13.29 -2.19
N ALA A 295 4.61 13.18 -2.31
CA ALA A 295 5.58 13.90 -1.50
C ALA A 295 5.95 15.24 -2.17
N VAL A 296 6.20 16.26 -1.37
CA VAL A 296 6.64 17.58 -1.83
C VAL A 296 7.81 18.10 -1.02
N ARG A 297 8.61 18.96 -1.63
CA ARG A 297 9.64 19.77 -0.95
C ARG A 297 9.75 21.15 -1.58
N ALA A 298 10.12 22.14 -0.79
CA ALA A 298 10.45 23.48 -1.28
C ALA A 298 11.91 23.53 -1.69
N CYS A 299 12.18 24.14 -2.84
CA CYS A 299 13.52 24.35 -3.35
C CYS A 299 13.66 25.79 -3.81
N GLY A 300 14.84 26.37 -3.60
CA GLY A 300 15.14 27.71 -4.07
C GLY A 300 16.57 27.80 -4.63
N ARG A 301 16.79 28.81 -5.45
CA ARG A 301 18.09 29.14 -6.06
C ARG A 301 18.42 30.60 -5.78
N GLU A 302 19.62 30.85 -5.28
CA GLU A 302 20.13 32.21 -5.09
C GLU A 302 20.83 32.69 -6.36
N ALA A 303 20.54 33.92 -6.78
CA ALA A 303 20.91 34.41 -8.11
C ALA A 303 22.39 34.80 -8.22
N GLY A 304 23.01 35.28 -7.15
CA GLY A 304 24.41 35.74 -7.15
C GLY A 304 25.42 34.61 -7.36
N HIS A 305 25.18 33.44 -6.76
CA HIS A 305 26.07 32.28 -6.77
C HIS A 305 25.55 31.14 -7.67
N GLN A 306 24.29 31.19 -8.10
CA GLN A 306 23.63 30.15 -8.90
C GLN A 306 23.55 28.78 -8.19
N GLU A 307 23.53 28.79 -6.85
CA GLU A 307 23.40 27.59 -6.04
C GLU A 307 21.97 27.42 -5.53
N GLY A 308 21.59 26.19 -5.22
CA GLY A 308 20.25 25.86 -4.73
C GLY A 308 20.25 25.01 -3.48
N SER A 309 19.16 25.09 -2.73
CA SER A 309 18.91 24.27 -1.54
C SER A 309 17.44 23.87 -1.50
N CYS A 310 17.15 22.72 -0.87
CA CYS A 310 15.81 22.22 -0.72
C CYS A 310 15.53 21.76 0.72
N THR A 311 14.27 21.83 1.14
CA THR A 311 13.79 21.22 2.37
C THR A 311 13.77 19.69 2.24
N ALA A 312 13.57 19.00 3.37
CA ALA A 312 13.23 17.58 3.34
C ALA A 312 11.87 17.34 2.66
N TRP A 313 11.66 16.13 2.15
CA TRP A 313 10.39 15.68 1.58
C TRP A 313 9.35 15.43 2.67
N VAL A 314 8.10 15.82 2.39
CA VAL A 314 6.95 15.56 3.25
C VAL A 314 5.74 15.08 2.45
N ARG A 315 4.88 14.30 3.08
CA ARG A 315 3.57 13.91 2.51
C ARG A 315 2.46 14.64 3.27
N PRO A 316 1.81 15.66 2.69
CA PRO A 316 0.62 16.28 3.30
C PRO A 316 -0.51 15.26 3.47
N ALA A 317 -1.23 15.34 4.58
CA ALA A 317 -2.41 14.53 4.85
C ALA A 317 -3.33 15.21 5.88
N PRO A 318 -4.67 15.21 5.67
CA PRO A 318 -5.62 15.93 6.51
C PRO A 318 -5.82 15.33 7.89
N SER A 319 -5.42 14.08 8.10
CA SER A 319 -5.50 13.39 9.39
C SER A 319 -4.44 12.32 9.53
N ARG A 320 -4.19 11.87 10.76
CA ARG A 320 -3.23 10.78 11.05
C ARG A 320 -3.60 9.49 10.34
N ALA A 321 -4.87 9.09 10.42
CA ALA A 321 -5.37 7.88 9.77
C ALA A 321 -5.26 7.99 8.25
N ARG A 322 -5.55 9.17 7.68
CA ARG A 322 -5.37 9.40 6.24
C ARG A 322 -3.90 9.29 5.82
N ALA A 323 -2.99 9.86 6.61
CA ALA A 323 -1.55 9.75 6.35
C ALA A 323 -1.08 8.28 6.30
N ALA A 324 -1.56 7.45 7.22
CA ALA A 324 -1.27 6.02 7.24
C ALA A 324 -1.86 5.28 6.04
N ALA A 325 -3.10 5.61 5.64
CA ALA A 325 -3.73 5.03 4.46
C ALA A 325 -2.98 5.39 3.17
N ASP A 326 -2.61 6.66 2.99
CA ASP A 326 -1.84 7.08 1.82
C ASP A 326 -0.46 6.39 1.78
N ALA A 327 0.25 6.29 2.92
CA ALA A 327 1.53 5.58 3.00
C ALA A 327 1.40 4.09 2.69
N LEU A 328 0.33 3.44 3.16
CA LEU A 328 0.00 2.05 2.85
C LEU A 328 -0.26 1.86 1.35
N MET A 329 -0.96 2.80 0.73
CA MET A 329 -1.37 2.69 -0.67
C MET A 329 -0.20 2.77 -1.65
N THR A 330 0.93 3.35 -1.24
CA THR A 330 2.18 3.30 -2.02
C THR A 330 2.65 1.85 -2.27
N SER A 331 2.23 0.85 -1.51
CA SER A 331 2.65 -0.54 -1.73
C SER A 331 1.62 -1.44 -2.41
N TYR A 332 0.45 -0.89 -2.78
CA TYR A 332 -0.57 -1.68 -3.46
C TYR A 332 -0.17 -1.92 -4.92
N ASP A 333 -0.22 -3.17 -5.38
CA ASP A 333 -0.03 -3.52 -6.79
C ASP A 333 -1.39 -3.54 -7.49
N PRO A 334 -1.76 -2.50 -8.26
CA PRO A 334 -3.05 -2.45 -8.92
C PRO A 334 -3.17 -3.46 -10.06
N TYR A 335 -2.06 -3.94 -10.64
CA TYR A 335 -2.13 -4.88 -11.75
C TYR A 335 -2.64 -6.22 -11.24
N ASN A 336 -2.05 -6.65 -10.15
CA ASN A 336 -2.37 -7.92 -9.50
C ASN A 336 -3.45 -7.78 -8.41
N GLY A 337 -3.84 -6.56 -8.05
CA GLY A 337 -4.89 -6.26 -7.08
C GLY A 337 -4.57 -6.70 -5.66
N TRP A 338 -3.35 -6.52 -5.15
CA TRP A 338 -2.98 -6.98 -3.80
C TRP A 338 -1.73 -6.26 -3.26
N TRP A 339 -1.39 -6.52 -1.99
CA TRP A 339 -0.08 -6.15 -1.44
C TRP A 339 0.88 -7.33 -1.60
N PRO A 340 1.93 -7.22 -2.43
CA PRO A 340 2.79 -8.36 -2.74
C PRO A 340 3.48 -8.94 -1.51
N SER A 341 3.89 -10.21 -1.65
CA SER A 341 4.71 -11.01 -0.72
C SER A 341 4.00 -11.65 0.49
N SER A 342 2.70 -11.43 0.71
CA SER A 342 1.92 -12.28 1.62
C SER A 342 0.41 -12.22 1.34
N TRP A 343 -0.17 -13.41 1.24
CA TRP A 343 -1.55 -13.63 0.88
C TRP A 343 -2.52 -13.18 1.99
N TRP A 344 -2.45 -13.79 3.16
CA TRP A 344 -3.37 -13.45 4.26
C TRP A 344 -3.10 -12.04 4.82
N ASN A 345 -1.85 -11.57 4.82
CA ASN A 345 -1.55 -10.20 5.22
C ASN A 345 -2.20 -9.18 4.28
N SER A 346 -2.38 -9.50 2.99
CA SER A 346 -3.15 -8.65 2.08
C SER A 346 -4.62 -8.54 2.51
N ALA A 347 -5.23 -9.64 2.98
CA ALA A 347 -6.60 -9.63 3.48
C ALA A 347 -6.76 -8.79 4.76
N ALA A 348 -5.84 -8.93 5.72
CA ALA A 348 -5.82 -8.13 6.94
C ALA A 348 -5.54 -6.63 6.65
N THR A 349 -4.71 -6.34 5.66
CA THR A 349 -4.52 -4.97 5.15
C THR A 349 -5.77 -4.41 4.52
N LEU A 350 -6.44 -5.17 3.65
CA LEU A 350 -7.71 -4.76 3.03
C LEU A 350 -8.77 -4.47 4.09
N THR A 351 -8.84 -5.32 5.13
CA THR A 351 -9.72 -5.13 6.29
C THR A 351 -9.46 -3.79 6.99
N SER A 352 -8.18 -3.46 7.24
CA SER A 352 -7.78 -2.18 7.87
C SER A 352 -8.12 -0.97 6.99
N LEU A 353 -8.02 -1.11 5.66
CA LEU A 353 -8.38 -0.07 4.71
C LEU A 353 -9.90 0.14 4.63
N ILE A 354 -10.68 -0.93 4.67
CA ILE A 354 -12.15 -0.87 4.71
C ILE A 354 -12.62 -0.21 6.01
N ASP A 355 -12.02 -0.53 7.16
CA ASP A 355 -12.33 0.15 8.42
C ASP A 355 -12.07 1.64 8.35
N PHE A 356 -10.94 2.03 7.77
CA PHE A 356 -10.60 3.41 7.55
C PHE A 356 -11.65 4.11 6.67
N ALA A 357 -12.02 3.50 5.55
CA ALA A 357 -13.04 4.03 4.64
C ALA A 357 -14.40 4.19 5.35
N ARG A 358 -14.87 3.16 6.05
CA ARG A 358 -16.10 3.18 6.85
C ARG A 358 -16.10 4.24 7.95
N THR A 359 -14.99 4.36 8.67
CA THR A 359 -14.87 5.28 9.82
C THR A 359 -14.84 6.74 9.38
N THR A 360 -14.17 7.01 8.26
CA THR A 360 -14.02 8.39 7.75
C THR A 360 -15.10 8.80 6.75
N GLY A 361 -15.82 7.84 6.17
CA GLY A 361 -16.77 8.06 5.09
C GLY A 361 -16.13 8.39 3.75
N THR A 362 -14.82 8.14 3.58
CA THR A 362 -14.15 8.36 2.28
C THR A 362 -14.36 7.20 1.32
N HIS A 363 -14.46 7.52 0.03
CA HIS A 363 -14.66 6.57 -1.06
C HIS A 363 -13.44 6.43 -1.99
N ASP A 364 -12.31 7.05 -1.63
CA ASP A 364 -11.08 7.08 -2.45
C ASP A 364 -10.53 5.69 -2.79
N TYR A 365 -10.88 4.68 -2.00
CA TYR A 365 -10.30 3.34 -2.02
C TYR A 365 -11.30 2.24 -2.40
N ASP A 366 -12.53 2.59 -2.80
CA ASP A 366 -13.58 1.62 -3.15
C ASP A 366 -13.14 0.70 -4.30
N TRP A 367 -12.41 1.27 -5.25
CA TRP A 367 -11.87 0.55 -6.39
C TRP A 367 -10.89 -0.57 -5.96
N ILE A 368 -10.21 -0.45 -4.82
CA ILE A 368 -9.27 -1.46 -4.31
C ILE A 368 -10.03 -2.68 -3.84
N VAL A 369 -11.18 -2.50 -3.20
CA VAL A 369 -12.02 -3.62 -2.75
C VAL A 369 -12.48 -4.44 -3.96
N ALA A 370 -13.00 -3.77 -4.98
CA ALA A 370 -13.42 -4.41 -6.23
C ALA A 370 -12.23 -5.03 -6.98
N ARG A 371 -11.14 -4.29 -7.16
CA ARG A 371 -9.95 -4.76 -7.91
C ARG A 371 -9.31 -5.96 -7.25
N THR A 372 -9.18 -5.94 -5.92
CA THR A 372 -8.63 -7.05 -5.15
C THR A 372 -9.49 -8.29 -5.31
N PHE A 373 -10.81 -8.16 -5.22
CA PHE A 373 -11.72 -9.27 -5.42
C PHE A 373 -11.60 -9.88 -6.83
N GLU A 374 -11.73 -9.05 -7.86
CA GLU A 374 -11.76 -9.53 -9.25
C GLU A 374 -10.44 -10.17 -9.69
N GLN A 375 -9.31 -9.64 -9.23
CA GLN A 375 -7.99 -10.17 -9.61
C GLN A 375 -7.57 -11.41 -8.83
N ASN A 376 -8.21 -11.73 -7.69
CA ASN A 376 -7.70 -12.74 -6.76
C ASN A 376 -8.70 -13.86 -6.43
N LYS A 377 -9.93 -13.82 -6.95
CA LYS A 377 -10.91 -14.92 -6.78
C LYS A 377 -10.56 -16.21 -7.53
N GLY A 378 -9.58 -16.16 -8.44
CA GLY A 378 -9.16 -17.27 -9.30
C GLY A 378 -8.19 -18.25 -8.66
N VAL A 379 -7.71 -19.20 -9.46
CA VAL A 379 -6.73 -20.23 -9.07
C VAL A 379 -5.32 -19.72 -9.36
N PHE A 380 -4.39 -19.87 -8.40
CA PHE A 380 -2.99 -19.48 -8.55
C PHE A 380 -2.06 -20.59 -8.06
N PRO A 381 -1.02 -20.94 -8.83
CA PRO A 381 0.02 -21.86 -8.37
C PRO A 381 0.76 -21.34 -7.12
N ALA A 382 1.33 -22.27 -6.36
CA ALA A 382 2.28 -21.97 -5.30
C ALA A 382 3.42 -21.08 -5.81
N GLY A 383 3.83 -20.12 -4.99
CA GLY A 383 4.86 -19.12 -5.29
C GLY A 383 4.36 -17.89 -6.07
N VAL A 384 3.12 -17.89 -6.57
CA VAL A 384 2.56 -16.73 -7.30
C VAL A 384 1.93 -15.72 -6.34
N ARG A 385 0.99 -16.19 -5.51
CA ARG A 385 0.27 -15.35 -4.52
C ARG A 385 0.61 -15.72 -3.09
N SER A 386 0.80 -17.01 -2.82
CA SER A 386 1.21 -17.52 -1.51
C SER A 386 2.30 -18.57 -1.71
N SER A 387 2.97 -18.98 -0.62
CA SER A 387 3.83 -20.16 -0.64
C SER A 387 3.06 -21.43 -1.03
N ASP A 388 1.79 -21.49 -0.63
CA ASP A 388 0.86 -22.54 -1.05
C ASP A 388 0.06 -22.11 -2.29
N ALA A 389 -0.53 -23.09 -2.98
CA ALA A 389 -1.46 -22.79 -4.06
C ALA A 389 -2.75 -22.14 -3.52
N ILE A 390 -3.31 -21.24 -4.31
CA ILE A 390 -4.65 -20.68 -4.11
C ILE A 390 -5.59 -21.40 -5.06
N GLU A 391 -6.64 -22.02 -4.53
CA GLU A 391 -7.46 -23.01 -5.23
C GLU A 391 -8.74 -22.43 -5.85
N GLY A 392 -8.79 -21.11 -5.97
CA GLY A 392 -10.02 -20.37 -6.22
C GLY A 392 -10.71 -20.01 -4.91
N HIS A 393 -11.63 -19.06 -4.98
CA HIS A 393 -12.42 -18.62 -3.82
C HIS A 393 -11.58 -18.17 -2.63
N PHE A 394 -10.39 -17.66 -2.89
CA PHE A 394 -9.41 -17.27 -1.86
C PHE A 394 -8.95 -18.40 -0.92
N ILE A 395 -9.26 -19.66 -1.26
CA ILE A 395 -8.96 -20.83 -0.45
C ILE A 395 -7.50 -21.24 -0.63
N SER A 396 -6.84 -21.53 0.49
CA SER A 396 -5.45 -21.97 0.56
C SER A 396 -5.30 -23.20 1.45
N ARG A 397 -4.09 -23.78 1.50
CA ARG A 397 -3.78 -24.90 2.40
C ARG A 397 -3.88 -24.55 3.89
N SER A 398 -3.41 -23.36 4.25
CA SER A 398 -3.63 -22.79 5.58
C SER A 398 -5.09 -22.34 5.69
N ILE A 399 -5.80 -22.84 6.69
CA ILE A 399 -7.23 -22.59 6.89
C ILE A 399 -7.46 -21.18 7.44
N ASP A 400 -6.54 -20.68 8.27
CA ASP A 400 -6.56 -19.31 8.79
C ASP A 400 -6.32 -18.27 7.69
N ASP A 401 -5.44 -18.53 6.72
CA ASP A 401 -5.27 -17.67 5.54
C ASP A 401 -6.60 -17.47 4.80
N SER A 402 -7.37 -18.55 4.63
CA SER A 402 -8.72 -18.48 4.04
C SER A 402 -9.66 -17.69 4.95
N GLY A 403 -9.62 -17.95 6.26
CA GLY A 403 -10.38 -17.21 7.28
C GLY A 403 -10.16 -15.70 7.22
N TRP A 404 -8.94 -15.23 6.98
CA TRP A 404 -8.64 -13.79 6.84
C TRP A 404 -9.37 -13.16 5.64
N TRP A 405 -9.47 -13.88 4.51
CA TRP A 405 -10.24 -13.40 3.36
C TRP A 405 -11.75 -13.40 3.62
N ALA A 406 -12.28 -14.39 4.33
CA ALA A 406 -13.69 -14.37 4.73
C ALA A 406 -14.03 -13.14 5.59
N ILE A 407 -13.13 -12.75 6.50
CA ILE A 407 -13.29 -11.54 7.32
C ILE A 407 -13.28 -10.30 6.41
N ALA A 408 -12.29 -10.18 5.53
CA ALA A 408 -12.20 -9.05 4.61
C ALA A 408 -13.44 -8.91 3.71
N TRP A 409 -14.03 -10.02 3.25
CA TRP A 409 -15.23 -9.99 2.42
C TRP A 409 -16.51 -9.69 3.21
N LEU A 410 -16.60 -10.11 4.47
CA LEU A 410 -17.68 -9.63 5.34
C LEU A 410 -17.59 -8.12 5.57
N ASP A 411 -16.39 -7.59 5.79
CA ASP A 411 -16.19 -6.14 5.92
C ASP A 411 -16.49 -5.40 4.63
N ALA A 412 -16.13 -5.96 3.48
CA ALA A 412 -16.48 -5.42 2.17
C ALA A 412 -18.00 -5.42 1.95
N TYR A 413 -18.70 -6.47 2.35
CA TYR A 413 -20.17 -6.52 2.31
C TYR A 413 -20.80 -5.45 3.19
N ASP A 414 -20.35 -5.33 4.44
CA ASP A 414 -20.84 -4.31 5.36
C ASP A 414 -20.62 -2.88 4.84
N TYR A 415 -19.52 -2.67 4.12
CA TYR A 415 -19.16 -1.37 3.57
C TYR A 415 -19.96 -1.02 2.32
N THR A 416 -20.08 -1.97 1.39
CA THR A 416 -20.60 -1.72 0.04
C THR A 416 -22.07 -2.11 -0.15
N GLY A 417 -22.59 -3.02 0.69
CA GLY A 417 -23.88 -3.68 0.50
C GLY A 417 -23.92 -4.71 -0.64
N ASP A 418 -22.80 -4.96 -1.32
CA ASP A 418 -22.74 -5.87 -2.48
C ASP A 418 -22.69 -7.33 -2.04
N ALA A 419 -23.77 -8.07 -2.35
CA ALA A 419 -23.96 -9.46 -1.95
C ALA A 419 -22.87 -10.41 -2.46
N ARG A 420 -22.09 -10.07 -3.50
CA ARG A 420 -20.99 -10.92 -3.97
C ARG A 420 -19.96 -11.17 -2.86
N TYR A 421 -19.70 -10.19 -2.01
CA TYR A 421 -18.73 -10.33 -0.92
C TYR A 421 -19.27 -11.19 0.21
N LEU A 422 -20.54 -11.05 0.57
CA LEU A 422 -21.18 -11.94 1.54
C LEU A 422 -21.19 -13.39 1.05
N ASN A 423 -21.55 -13.61 -0.21
CA ASN A 423 -21.56 -14.94 -0.82
C ASN A 423 -20.17 -15.59 -0.78
N GLU A 424 -19.13 -14.83 -1.12
CA GLU A 424 -17.74 -15.31 -1.07
C GLU A 424 -17.33 -15.65 0.37
N ALA A 425 -17.67 -14.80 1.35
CA ALA A 425 -17.40 -15.09 2.76
C ALA A 425 -18.10 -16.35 3.26
N VAL A 426 -19.35 -16.60 2.83
CA VAL A 426 -20.07 -17.85 3.12
C VAL A 426 -19.35 -19.05 2.51
N THR A 427 -18.94 -18.98 1.24
CA THR A 427 -18.19 -20.04 0.57
C THR A 427 -16.92 -20.40 1.34
N ILE A 428 -16.13 -19.40 1.74
CA ILE A 428 -14.90 -19.62 2.50
C ILE A 428 -15.21 -20.17 3.89
N ALA A 429 -16.23 -19.65 4.59
CA ALA A 429 -16.57 -20.12 5.92
C ALA A 429 -17.09 -21.57 5.93
N ASP A 430 -17.84 -21.97 4.89
CA ASP A 430 -18.24 -23.37 4.72
C ASP A 430 -17.04 -24.27 4.43
N TYR A 431 -16.00 -23.79 3.76
CA TYR A 431 -14.72 -24.49 3.66
C TYR A 431 -14.04 -24.63 5.03
N VAL A 432 -13.88 -23.54 5.78
CA VAL A 432 -13.29 -23.55 7.14
C VAL A 432 -14.06 -24.50 8.07
N GLN A 433 -15.39 -24.53 7.99
CA GLN A 433 -16.27 -25.42 8.75
C GLN A 433 -15.92 -26.91 8.58
N GLN A 434 -15.42 -27.34 7.42
CA GLN A 434 -15.05 -28.74 7.16
C GLN A 434 -13.88 -29.21 8.03
N TYR A 435 -13.15 -28.26 8.62
CA TYR A 435 -12.01 -28.51 9.50
C TYR A 435 -12.35 -28.38 10.98
N TRP A 436 -13.60 -28.04 11.33
CA TRP A 436 -14.09 -28.20 12.70
C TRP A 436 -14.17 -29.69 13.04
N ASP A 437 -13.53 -30.09 14.14
CA ASP A 437 -13.43 -31.49 14.54
C ASP A 437 -13.74 -31.70 16.03
N PRO A 438 -14.91 -32.28 16.37
CA PRO A 438 -15.28 -32.60 17.74
C PRO A 438 -14.56 -33.85 18.30
N GLY A 439 -13.97 -34.69 17.45
CA GLY A 439 -13.33 -35.95 17.86
C GLY A 439 -11.97 -35.75 18.53
N THR A 440 -11.23 -34.71 18.15
CA THR A 440 -9.95 -34.36 18.76
C THR A 440 -10.08 -33.11 19.62
N CYS A 441 -9.57 -33.15 20.85
CA CYS A 441 -9.63 -32.04 21.81
C CYS A 441 -11.04 -31.48 22.08
N GLY A 442 -12.09 -32.28 21.85
CA GLY A 442 -13.48 -31.92 22.11
C GLY A 442 -14.06 -30.83 21.20
N GLY A 443 -13.39 -30.47 20.10
CA GLY A 443 -13.80 -29.40 19.20
C GLY A 443 -12.62 -28.64 18.61
N GLY A 444 -12.93 -27.56 17.90
CA GLY A 444 -11.95 -26.67 17.29
C GLY A 444 -11.64 -27.00 15.84
N VAL A 445 -11.29 -25.96 15.10
CA VAL A 445 -10.85 -25.98 13.71
C VAL A 445 -9.35 -26.29 13.66
N TRP A 446 -8.98 -27.17 12.73
CA TRP A 446 -7.59 -27.43 12.38
C TRP A 446 -6.98 -26.28 11.58
N TRP A 447 -5.72 -25.95 11.87
CA TRP A 447 -4.99 -24.86 11.23
C TRP A 447 -4.71 -25.11 9.74
N ASP A 448 -4.40 -26.35 9.37
CA ASP A 448 -4.06 -26.74 8.01
C ASP A 448 -4.87 -27.96 7.56
N ARG A 449 -4.85 -28.21 6.25
CA ARG A 449 -5.56 -29.34 5.65
C ARG A 449 -5.13 -30.70 6.18
N GLU A 450 -3.86 -30.81 6.55
CA GLU A 450 -3.26 -32.02 7.10
C GLU A 450 -3.66 -32.28 8.56
N ARG A 451 -4.37 -31.34 9.20
CA ARG A 451 -4.85 -31.46 10.59
C ARG A 451 -3.69 -31.63 11.58
N THR A 452 -2.66 -30.80 11.44
CA THR A 452 -1.44 -30.91 12.24
C THR A 452 -1.52 -30.15 13.55
N TYR A 453 -2.33 -29.08 13.62
CA TYR A 453 -2.32 -28.17 14.76
C TYR A 453 -3.68 -27.48 15.00
N LYS A 454 -4.08 -27.33 16.27
CA LYS A 454 -5.23 -26.49 16.67
C LYS A 454 -4.70 -25.24 17.34
N ASN A 455 -4.71 -24.14 16.59
CA ASN A 455 -4.15 -22.86 17.03
C ASN A 455 -5.24 -21.83 17.36
N ALA A 456 -4.83 -20.80 18.10
CA ALA A 456 -5.70 -19.75 18.57
C ALA A 456 -6.22 -18.84 17.46
N VAL A 457 -5.40 -18.58 16.42
CA VAL A 457 -5.81 -17.72 15.29
C VAL A 457 -6.98 -18.34 14.52
N THR A 458 -6.85 -19.58 14.04
CA THR A 458 -7.90 -20.23 13.22
C THR A 458 -9.22 -20.33 14.01
N ASN A 459 -9.12 -20.65 15.29
CA ASN A 459 -10.29 -20.82 16.14
C ASN A 459 -10.91 -19.48 16.59
N GLY A 460 -10.10 -18.44 16.78
CA GLY A 460 -10.57 -17.09 17.07
C GLY A 460 -11.27 -16.47 15.85
N GLN A 461 -10.70 -16.65 14.67
CA GLN A 461 -11.33 -16.28 13.40
C GLN A 461 -12.65 -17.03 13.21
N TYR A 462 -12.68 -18.34 13.40
CA TYR A 462 -13.90 -19.13 13.22
C TYR A 462 -15.03 -18.70 14.18
N LEU A 463 -14.70 -18.43 15.45
CA LEU A 463 -15.67 -17.87 16.40
C LEU A 463 -16.22 -16.52 15.93
N TRP A 464 -15.34 -15.61 15.50
CA TRP A 464 -15.77 -14.31 15.00
C TRP A 464 -16.60 -14.43 13.71
N LEU A 465 -16.12 -15.20 12.73
CA LEU A 465 -16.76 -15.42 11.42
C LEU A 465 -18.15 -16.02 11.54
N THR A 466 -18.30 -17.09 12.32
CA THR A 466 -19.61 -17.74 12.52
C THR A 466 -20.60 -16.78 13.18
N THR A 467 -20.14 -15.92 14.08
CA THR A 467 -20.98 -14.89 14.68
C THR A 467 -21.37 -13.81 13.68
N ALA A 468 -20.39 -13.32 12.90
CA ALA A 468 -20.61 -12.27 11.92
C ALA A 468 -21.56 -12.72 10.79
N LEU A 469 -21.40 -13.96 10.29
CA LEU A 469 -22.32 -14.53 9.30
C LEU A 469 -23.76 -14.60 9.81
N HIS A 470 -23.96 -15.07 11.05
CA HIS A 470 -25.28 -15.06 11.66
C HIS A 470 -25.90 -13.65 11.68
N GLN A 471 -25.10 -12.63 12.03
CA GLN A 471 -25.58 -11.25 12.07
C GLN A 471 -25.93 -10.68 10.68
N ARG A 472 -25.34 -11.20 9.59
CA ARG A 472 -25.57 -10.72 8.22
C ARG A 472 -26.59 -11.54 7.43
N ILE A 473 -26.93 -12.75 7.88
CA ILE A 473 -27.89 -13.63 7.20
C ILE A 473 -29.22 -13.62 7.96
N PRO A 474 -30.28 -12.98 7.43
CA PRO A 474 -31.55 -12.86 8.12
C PRO A 474 -32.14 -14.23 8.51
N GLY A 475 -32.48 -14.38 9.78
CA GLY A 475 -33.09 -15.61 10.30
C GLY A 475 -32.15 -16.81 10.40
N ASP A 476 -30.84 -16.63 10.19
CA ASP A 476 -29.89 -17.72 10.35
C ASP A 476 -29.89 -18.27 11.79
N THR A 477 -29.98 -19.58 11.91
CA THR A 477 -29.78 -20.31 13.17
C THR A 477 -28.58 -21.23 13.14
N VAL A 478 -28.04 -21.53 11.95
CA VAL A 478 -26.97 -22.51 11.76
C VAL A 478 -25.64 -21.92 12.18
N TRP A 479 -25.31 -20.72 11.68
CA TRP A 479 -24.09 -20.02 12.08
C TRP A 479 -24.14 -19.58 13.53
N LEU A 480 -25.31 -19.19 14.04
CA LEU A 480 -25.46 -18.92 15.49
C LEU A 480 -25.12 -20.14 16.35
N GLN A 481 -25.62 -21.32 15.99
CA GLN A 481 -25.33 -22.54 16.76
C GLN A 481 -23.86 -22.93 16.67
N ARG A 482 -23.24 -22.76 15.49
CA ARG A 482 -21.78 -22.92 15.30
C ARG A 482 -21.00 -21.94 16.17
N ALA A 483 -21.38 -20.66 16.22
CA ALA A 483 -20.75 -19.64 17.03
C ALA A 483 -20.81 -19.95 18.53
N LYS A 484 -22.00 -20.36 19.05
CA LYS A 484 -22.16 -20.79 20.44
C LYS A 484 -21.26 -21.99 20.78
N THR A 485 -21.17 -22.95 19.85
CA THR A 485 -20.33 -24.14 20.01
C THR A 485 -18.84 -23.77 20.02
N ALA A 486 -18.42 -22.91 19.09
CA ALA A 486 -17.06 -22.38 19.01
C ALA A 486 -16.67 -21.61 20.28
N ALA A 487 -17.55 -20.73 20.79
CA ALA A 487 -17.29 -19.94 21.99
C ALA A 487 -17.13 -20.81 23.24
N ALA A 488 -18.04 -21.77 23.42
CA ALA A 488 -17.99 -22.71 24.53
C ALA A 488 -16.70 -23.54 24.50
N TRP A 489 -16.34 -24.06 23.32
CA TRP A 489 -15.10 -24.80 23.15
C TRP A 489 -13.87 -23.93 23.37
N TYR A 490 -13.79 -22.74 22.77
CA TYR A 490 -12.63 -21.85 22.88
C TYR A 490 -12.33 -21.53 24.35
N LYS A 491 -13.38 -21.21 25.12
CA LYS A 491 -13.28 -20.95 26.57
C LYS A 491 -12.82 -22.17 27.37
N ALA A 492 -13.21 -23.38 26.97
CA ALA A 492 -12.87 -24.63 27.65
C ALA A 492 -11.59 -25.32 27.14
N SER A 493 -11.06 -24.90 25.99
CA SER A 493 -9.96 -25.55 25.27
C SER A 493 -8.64 -25.57 26.04
N GLY A 494 -8.46 -24.61 26.95
CA GLY A 494 -7.21 -24.35 27.66
C GLY A 494 -6.31 -23.32 26.98
N MET A 495 -6.61 -22.81 25.77
CA MET A 495 -5.76 -21.80 25.11
C MET A 495 -5.67 -20.47 25.89
N ILE A 496 -6.76 -20.10 26.57
CA ILE A 496 -6.76 -18.99 27.53
C ILE A 496 -6.08 -19.49 28.81
N ASN A 497 -4.89 -18.96 29.10
CA ASN A 497 -4.14 -19.35 30.30
C ASN A 497 -4.70 -18.69 31.57
N SER A 498 -4.11 -19.06 32.71
CA SER A 498 -4.52 -18.57 34.03
C SER A 498 -4.35 -17.06 34.23
N SER A 499 -3.58 -16.39 33.37
CA SER A 499 -3.41 -14.93 33.38
C SER A 499 -4.40 -14.21 32.46
N GLY A 500 -5.36 -14.92 31.84
CA GLY A 500 -6.31 -14.34 30.89
C GLY A 500 -5.69 -14.01 29.53
N LEU A 501 -4.52 -14.57 29.23
CA LEU A 501 -3.83 -14.38 27.94
C LEU A 501 -4.01 -15.61 27.05
N VAL A 502 -4.06 -15.39 25.74
CA VAL A 502 -4.23 -16.44 24.74
C VAL A 502 -2.86 -16.91 24.24
N ASN A 503 -2.49 -18.15 24.56
CA ASN A 503 -1.32 -18.81 23.97
C ASN A 503 -1.64 -19.31 22.56
N ASP A 504 -0.60 -19.59 21.79
CA ASP A 504 -0.69 -19.92 20.36
C ASP A 504 -1.59 -21.11 20.03
N GLY A 505 -1.75 -22.09 20.94
CA GLY A 505 -2.69 -23.18 20.71
C GLY A 505 -2.50 -24.39 21.61
N LEU A 506 -2.86 -25.56 21.08
CA LEU A 506 -2.90 -26.82 21.83
C LEU A 506 -1.83 -27.81 21.36
N THR A 507 -1.26 -28.53 22.31
CA THR A 507 -0.46 -29.72 22.05
C THR A 507 -1.33 -30.88 21.56
N SER A 508 -0.70 -31.95 21.05
CA SER A 508 -1.41 -33.18 20.68
C SER A 508 -2.11 -33.87 21.86
N ALA A 509 -1.74 -33.55 23.10
CA ALA A 509 -2.42 -34.00 24.31
C ALA A 509 -3.60 -33.08 24.72
N CYS A 510 -3.98 -32.14 23.86
CA CYS A 510 -5.06 -31.17 24.10
C CYS A 510 -4.84 -30.29 25.33
N ALA A 511 -3.58 -30.02 25.65
CA ALA A 511 -3.18 -29.06 26.67
C ALA A 511 -2.66 -27.77 26.02
N ASN A 512 -2.79 -26.64 26.70
CA ASN A 512 -2.16 -25.38 26.32
C ASN A 512 -0.66 -25.59 26.05
N ASN A 513 -0.17 -25.11 24.91
CA ASN A 513 1.24 -25.28 24.53
C ASN A 513 2.21 -24.36 25.27
N GLY A 514 1.73 -23.35 26.00
CA GLY A 514 2.55 -22.36 26.71
C GLY A 514 3.39 -21.48 25.80
N SER A 515 3.17 -21.51 24.49
CA SER A 515 3.94 -20.75 23.49
C SER A 515 3.66 -19.26 23.59
N THR A 516 4.37 -18.47 22.78
CA THR A 516 4.25 -17.02 22.74
C THR A 516 2.79 -16.54 22.69
N VAL A 517 2.48 -15.57 23.55
CA VAL A 517 1.24 -14.79 23.47
C VAL A 517 1.45 -13.69 22.44
N TRP A 518 0.59 -13.65 21.44
CA TRP A 518 0.61 -12.66 20.36
C TRP A 518 -0.64 -11.79 20.44
N SER A 519 -0.53 -10.49 20.16
CA SER A 519 -1.65 -9.57 20.35
C SER A 519 -2.88 -9.94 19.51
N TYR A 520 -2.71 -10.40 18.26
CA TYR A 520 -3.82 -10.76 17.39
C TYR A 520 -4.67 -11.94 17.89
N ASN A 521 -4.06 -12.94 18.54
CA ASN A 521 -4.78 -14.05 19.16
C ASN A 521 -5.68 -13.54 20.29
N GLN A 522 -5.15 -12.61 21.09
CA GLN A 522 -5.90 -11.94 22.14
C GLN A 522 -7.06 -11.11 21.55
N GLY A 523 -6.79 -10.36 20.49
CA GLY A 523 -7.75 -9.53 19.78
C GLY A 523 -8.92 -10.32 19.19
N LEU A 524 -8.63 -11.38 18.44
CA LEU A 524 -9.65 -12.26 17.84
C LEU A 524 -10.58 -12.86 18.90
N ALA A 525 -10.03 -13.30 20.04
CA ALA A 525 -10.83 -13.80 21.14
C ALA A 525 -11.74 -12.70 21.74
N ILE A 526 -11.18 -11.50 22.00
CA ILE A 526 -11.96 -10.34 22.47
C ILE A 526 -13.11 -10.04 21.52
N GLY A 527 -12.82 -9.96 20.21
CA GLY A 527 -13.81 -9.66 19.18
C GLY A 527 -14.90 -10.73 19.10
N GLY A 528 -14.51 -12.01 19.02
CA GLY A 528 -15.45 -13.12 18.92
C GLY A 528 -16.43 -13.20 20.09
N PHE A 529 -15.96 -13.05 21.33
CA PHE A 529 -16.83 -13.01 22.50
C PHE A 529 -17.70 -11.74 22.56
N THR A 530 -17.17 -10.59 22.14
CA THR A 530 -17.91 -9.32 22.09
C THR A 530 -19.06 -9.39 21.09
N GLU A 531 -18.81 -9.89 19.89
CA GLU A 531 -19.86 -10.00 18.86
C GLU A 531 -20.91 -11.04 19.24
N LEU A 532 -20.51 -12.17 19.83
CA LEU A 532 -21.49 -13.18 20.19
C LEU A 532 -22.37 -12.71 21.36
N TRP A 533 -21.80 -11.92 22.28
CA TRP A 533 -22.59 -11.22 23.28
C TRP A 533 -23.63 -10.29 22.64
N ARG A 534 -23.25 -9.47 21.64
CA ARG A 534 -24.18 -8.58 20.94
C ARG A 534 -25.34 -9.35 20.31
N SER A 535 -25.09 -10.55 19.77
CA SER A 535 -26.12 -11.39 19.14
C SER A 535 -27.01 -12.13 20.14
N THR A 536 -26.51 -12.47 21.34
CA THR A 536 -27.22 -13.38 22.27
C THR A 536 -27.72 -12.73 23.55
N GLY A 537 -27.13 -11.60 23.95
CA GLY A 537 -27.35 -10.97 25.25
C GLY A 537 -26.72 -11.70 26.45
N ASP A 538 -25.98 -12.80 26.25
CA ASP A 538 -25.38 -13.57 27.34
C ASP A 538 -24.19 -12.82 27.98
N SER A 539 -24.45 -12.19 29.13
CA SER A 539 -23.47 -11.41 29.90
C SER A 539 -22.17 -12.17 30.26
N SER A 540 -22.18 -13.51 30.27
CA SER A 540 -20.97 -14.30 30.53
C SER A 540 -19.95 -14.21 29.40
N LEU A 541 -20.40 -13.96 28.17
CA LEU A 541 -19.55 -13.73 27.00
C LEU A 541 -18.87 -12.36 27.10
N LEU A 542 -19.63 -11.30 27.43
CA LEU A 542 -19.05 -9.98 27.66
C LEU A 542 -18.05 -9.97 28.82
N THR A 543 -18.35 -10.73 29.89
CA THR A 543 -17.41 -10.90 31.01
C THR A 543 -16.11 -11.53 30.53
N THR A 544 -16.19 -12.57 29.70
CA THR A 544 -15.00 -13.19 29.09
C THR A 544 -14.21 -12.18 28.25
N ALA A 545 -14.87 -11.40 27.40
CA ALA A 545 -14.23 -10.37 26.57
C ALA A 545 -13.51 -9.30 27.42
N ARG A 546 -14.13 -8.83 28.52
CA ARG A 546 -13.52 -7.88 29.45
C ARG A 546 -12.30 -8.46 30.16
N THR A 547 -12.38 -9.70 30.66
CA THR A 547 -11.22 -10.38 31.28
C THR A 547 -10.03 -10.47 30.32
N LEU A 548 -10.29 -10.84 29.06
CA LEU A 548 -9.26 -10.90 28.03
C LEU A 548 -8.67 -9.52 27.73
N ALA A 549 -9.51 -8.48 27.64
CA ALA A 549 -9.08 -7.12 27.37
C ALA A 549 -8.26 -6.52 28.52
N ASP A 550 -8.71 -6.71 29.76
CA ASP A 550 -8.02 -6.24 30.96
C ASP A 550 -6.64 -6.90 31.08
N ALA A 551 -6.56 -8.22 30.87
CA ALA A 551 -5.29 -8.95 30.85
C ALA A 551 -4.33 -8.43 29.77
N ALA A 552 -4.84 -8.11 28.58
CA ALA A 552 -4.04 -7.60 27.47
C ALA A 552 -3.38 -6.26 27.81
N ILE A 553 -4.15 -5.33 28.38
CA ILE A 553 -3.67 -3.97 28.67
C ILE A 553 -2.87 -3.86 29.98
N SER A 554 -2.95 -4.87 30.86
CA SER A 554 -2.20 -4.89 32.13
C SER A 554 -0.95 -5.77 32.11
N SER A 555 -0.90 -6.79 31.25
CA SER A 555 0.21 -7.75 31.24
C SER A 555 1.45 -7.20 30.52
N PRO A 556 2.65 -7.34 31.10
CA PRO A 556 3.91 -6.96 30.45
C PRO A 556 4.28 -7.84 29.23
N ALA A 557 3.51 -8.92 28.99
CA ALA A 557 3.62 -9.76 27.80
C ALA A 557 3.08 -9.07 26.54
N LEU A 558 2.07 -8.21 26.68
CA LEU A 558 1.44 -7.50 25.55
C LEU A 558 1.50 -5.98 25.69
N THR A 559 1.66 -5.44 26.91
CA THR A 559 1.66 -3.99 27.15
C THR A 559 2.84 -3.58 28.01
N ARG A 560 3.67 -2.66 27.52
CA ARG A 560 4.80 -2.07 28.26
C ARG A 560 4.71 -0.56 28.24
N ASP A 561 4.80 0.07 29.41
CA ASP A 561 4.66 1.52 29.57
C ASP A 561 3.38 2.10 28.92
N GLY A 562 2.31 1.30 28.95
CA GLY A 562 1.02 1.61 28.35
C GLY A 562 0.98 1.49 26.82
N VAL A 563 1.98 0.88 26.18
CA VAL A 563 2.08 0.68 24.73
C VAL A 563 2.00 -0.80 24.37
N LEU A 564 1.14 -1.13 23.41
CA LEU A 564 0.99 -2.47 22.86
C LEU A 564 2.31 -2.90 22.20
N THR A 565 2.85 -4.02 22.67
CA THR A 565 4.20 -4.47 22.41
C THR A 565 4.18 -5.96 22.09
N GLU A 566 4.72 -6.34 20.95
CA GLU A 566 4.96 -7.76 20.65
C GLU A 566 6.24 -8.25 21.31
N SER A 567 6.36 -9.57 21.52
CA SER A 567 7.61 -10.15 22.06
C SER A 567 8.84 -9.81 21.19
N CYS A 568 8.65 -9.63 19.88
CA CYS A 568 9.68 -9.23 18.91
C CYS A 568 9.97 -7.71 18.88
N ASP A 569 9.21 -6.88 19.59
CA ASP A 569 9.46 -5.44 19.72
C ASP A 569 10.55 -5.13 20.78
N ILE A 570 11.02 -6.13 21.54
CA ILE A 570 11.87 -5.94 22.72
C ILE A 570 13.34 -6.15 22.38
N GLY A 571 14.19 -5.24 22.87
CA GLY A 571 15.65 -5.33 22.71
C GLY A 571 16.06 -5.29 21.24
N SER A 572 16.94 -6.20 20.83
CA SER A 572 17.43 -6.31 19.45
C SER A 572 16.63 -7.28 18.57
N ALA A 573 15.51 -7.82 19.06
CA ALA A 573 14.67 -8.71 18.26
C ALA A 573 14.04 -7.99 17.07
N SER A 574 13.50 -8.73 16.11
CA SER A 574 12.79 -8.17 14.97
C SER A 574 11.61 -9.06 14.63
N CYS A 575 10.51 -8.43 14.25
CA CYS A 575 9.30 -9.13 13.88
C CYS A 575 9.44 -9.64 12.44
N ASP A 576 8.94 -10.85 12.19
CA ASP A 576 8.81 -11.36 10.83
C ASP A 576 7.67 -10.65 10.07
N ASP A 577 7.45 -11.03 8.82
CA ASP A 577 6.43 -10.44 7.96
C ASP A 577 4.99 -10.63 8.47
N ASN A 578 4.73 -11.66 9.29
CA ASN A 578 3.41 -11.92 9.85
C ASN A 578 3.19 -11.04 11.09
N GLN A 579 4.16 -11.07 12.00
CA GLN A 579 4.10 -10.45 13.32
C GLN A 579 3.90 -8.93 13.26
N LYS A 580 4.31 -8.30 12.17
CA LYS A 580 4.17 -6.85 11.97
C LYS A 580 2.71 -6.35 11.96
N GLN A 581 1.74 -7.21 11.60
CA GLN A 581 0.33 -6.81 11.53
C GLN A 581 -0.48 -7.11 12.78
N PHE A 582 0.06 -7.91 13.70
CA PHE A 582 -0.72 -8.48 14.80
C PHE A 582 -1.38 -7.41 15.68
N LYS A 583 -0.65 -6.33 15.95
CA LYS A 583 -1.14 -5.21 16.75
C LYS A 583 -2.33 -4.49 16.12
N GLY A 584 -2.33 -4.26 14.81
CA GLY A 584 -3.48 -3.67 14.12
C GLY A 584 -4.75 -4.51 14.24
N ILE A 585 -4.62 -5.84 14.11
CA ILE A 585 -5.72 -6.80 14.28
C ILE A 585 -6.26 -6.74 15.70
N PHE A 586 -5.37 -6.69 16.71
CA PHE A 586 -5.78 -6.48 18.10
C PHE A 586 -6.58 -5.19 18.28
N MET A 587 -6.07 -4.09 17.73
CA MET A 587 -6.66 -2.76 17.90
C MET A 587 -8.08 -2.67 17.35
N ARG A 588 -8.35 -3.31 16.22
CA ARG A 588 -9.70 -3.41 15.62
C ARG A 588 -10.70 -4.01 16.62
N HIS A 589 -10.44 -5.23 17.08
CA HIS A 589 -11.37 -5.93 17.98
C HIS A 589 -11.46 -5.30 19.37
N PHE A 590 -10.36 -4.71 19.85
CA PHE A 590 -10.37 -3.98 21.11
C PHE A 590 -11.23 -2.70 21.01
N ALA A 591 -11.22 -2.02 19.87
CA ALA A 591 -12.09 -0.87 19.61
C ALA A 591 -13.58 -1.25 19.62
N ASP A 592 -13.94 -2.40 19.06
CA ASP A 592 -15.32 -2.90 19.11
C ASP A 592 -15.79 -3.10 20.55
N LEU A 593 -14.96 -3.68 21.42
CA LEU A 593 -15.27 -3.83 22.84
C LEU A 593 -15.32 -2.47 23.56
N ALA A 594 -14.39 -1.56 23.30
CA ALA A 594 -14.38 -0.22 23.88
C ALA A 594 -15.68 0.52 23.55
N LYS A 595 -16.13 0.45 22.29
CA LYS A 595 -17.41 1.00 21.83
C LYS A 595 -18.60 0.29 22.46
N ALA A 596 -18.59 -1.05 22.52
CA ALA A 596 -19.66 -1.85 23.14
C ALA A 596 -19.90 -1.48 24.61
N THR A 597 -18.83 -1.17 25.33
CA THR A 597 -18.85 -0.99 26.78
C THR A 597 -18.87 0.47 27.23
N GLY A 598 -18.49 1.41 26.37
CA GLY A 598 -18.26 2.82 26.75
C GLY A 598 -17.13 3.00 27.76
N SER A 599 -16.22 2.02 27.86
CA SER A 599 -15.14 2.02 28.86
C SER A 599 -14.11 3.13 28.56
N THR A 600 -14.03 4.12 29.46
CA THR A 600 -13.04 5.20 29.37
C THR A 600 -11.61 4.69 29.47
N THR A 601 -11.37 3.60 30.21
CA THR A 601 -10.07 2.91 30.29
C THR A 601 -9.65 2.37 28.92
N TYR A 602 -10.56 1.68 28.23
CA TYR A 602 -10.27 1.11 26.90
C TYR A 602 -10.09 2.21 25.86
N GLN A 603 -10.94 3.24 25.86
CA GLN A 603 -10.76 4.41 24.99
C GLN A 603 -9.42 5.13 25.23
N SER A 604 -9.02 5.28 26.49
CA SER A 604 -7.72 5.90 26.84
C SER A 604 -6.54 5.05 26.34
N TYR A 605 -6.65 3.72 26.42
CA TYR A 605 -5.65 2.81 25.88
C TYR A 605 -5.53 2.94 24.35
N LEU A 606 -6.65 3.03 23.63
CA LEU A 606 -6.68 3.25 22.17
C LEU A 606 -5.99 4.56 21.78
N ARG A 607 -6.38 5.67 22.42
CA ARG A 607 -5.78 6.99 22.17
C ARG A 607 -4.28 6.98 22.46
N ARG A 608 -3.85 6.32 23.54
CA ARG A 608 -2.43 6.16 23.87
C ARG A 608 -1.64 5.50 22.74
N GLN A 609 -2.17 4.44 22.12
CA GLN A 609 -1.48 3.77 21.00
C GLN A 609 -1.32 4.70 19.80
N ALA A 610 -2.39 5.40 19.43
CA ALA A 610 -2.39 6.35 18.32
C ALA A 610 -1.42 7.53 18.57
N ASP A 611 -1.36 8.05 19.79
CA ASP A 611 -0.47 9.15 20.16
C ASP A 611 1.00 8.74 20.17
N THR A 612 1.34 7.58 20.77
CA THR A 612 2.73 7.13 20.82
C THR A 612 3.25 6.77 19.45
N LEU A 613 2.45 6.06 18.65
CA LEU A 613 2.76 5.76 17.26
C LEU A 613 3.03 7.04 16.47
N TRP A 614 2.11 8.02 16.51
CA TRP A 614 2.24 9.23 15.73
C TRP A 614 3.44 10.09 16.11
N ALA A 615 3.76 10.15 17.41
CA ALA A 615 4.82 10.98 17.95
C ALA A 615 6.20 10.34 17.89
N ARG A 616 6.29 9.00 17.88
CA ARG A 616 7.57 8.28 18.08
C ARG A 616 7.91 7.26 17.00
N ASP A 617 6.94 6.89 16.17
CA ASP A 617 7.08 5.81 15.19
C ASP A 617 6.67 6.28 13.79
N ARG A 618 7.18 7.45 13.36
CA ARG A 618 6.81 8.10 12.09
C ARG A 618 7.98 8.90 11.51
N ASN A 619 8.18 8.85 10.20
CA ASN A 619 9.12 9.72 9.48
C ASN A 619 8.40 10.92 8.79
N SER A 620 9.14 11.80 8.11
CA SER A 620 8.57 12.99 7.44
C SER A 620 7.62 12.67 6.28
N LEU A 621 7.70 11.46 5.71
CA LEU A 621 6.80 10.96 4.68
C LEU A 621 5.58 10.22 5.25
N ASN A 622 5.41 10.27 6.57
CA ASN A 622 4.40 9.52 7.32
C ASN A 622 4.50 8.00 7.20
N ALA A 623 5.67 7.46 6.90
CA ALA A 623 5.89 6.02 7.04
C ALA A 623 5.94 5.67 8.53
N LEU A 624 5.09 4.73 8.94
CA LEU A 624 4.91 4.25 10.31
C LEU A 624 5.54 2.87 10.49
N GLY A 625 6.28 2.65 11.56
CA GLY A 625 7.00 1.42 11.80
C GLY A 625 6.28 0.40 12.69
N GLN A 626 7.03 -0.64 13.05
CA GLN A 626 6.56 -1.72 13.91
C GLN A 626 6.53 -1.32 15.39
N ARG A 627 7.51 -0.53 15.86
CA ARG A 627 7.73 -0.30 17.29
C ARG A 627 7.10 1.01 17.73
N TRP A 628 5.81 0.95 18.08
CA TRP A 628 4.98 2.09 18.49
C TRP A 628 5.49 2.85 19.74
N ALA A 629 6.42 2.24 20.49
CA ALA A 629 7.11 2.87 21.62
C ALA A 629 8.24 3.82 21.18
N GLY A 630 8.68 3.78 19.91
CA GLY A 630 9.78 4.56 19.35
C GLY A 630 11.17 3.96 19.53
N THR A 631 11.27 2.67 19.85
CA THR A 631 12.57 2.01 20.06
C THR A 631 13.18 1.48 18.76
N SER A 632 14.49 1.29 18.72
CA SER A 632 15.21 0.68 17.59
C SER A 632 15.72 -0.74 17.91
N PRO A 633 15.94 -1.61 16.89
CA PRO A 633 15.66 -1.42 15.46
C PRO A 633 14.16 -1.33 15.19
N ASN A 634 13.77 -0.50 14.22
CA ASN A 634 12.36 -0.30 13.88
C ASN A 634 12.13 -0.60 12.40
N GLN A 635 11.42 -1.70 12.14
CA GLN A 635 11.12 -2.13 10.78
C GLN A 635 9.96 -1.29 10.23
N THR A 636 10.00 -1.03 8.92
CA THR A 636 8.95 -0.29 8.21
C THR A 636 8.72 -0.94 6.86
N ASP A 637 7.48 -1.36 6.63
CA ASP A 637 6.94 -1.85 5.37
C ASP A 637 5.40 -1.68 5.34
N TRP A 638 4.74 -2.14 4.30
CA TRP A 638 3.28 -2.02 4.18
C TRP A 638 2.50 -2.76 5.27
N ARG A 639 3.06 -3.80 5.89
CA ARG A 639 2.42 -4.51 7.02
C ARG A 639 2.41 -3.64 8.26
N THR A 640 3.52 -2.95 8.52
CA THR A 640 3.59 -1.97 9.61
C THR A 640 2.64 -0.79 9.36
N GLN A 641 2.52 -0.31 8.10
CA GLN A 641 1.54 0.73 7.74
C GLN A 641 0.10 0.26 8.01
N ALA A 642 -0.25 -0.97 7.61
CA ALA A 642 -1.58 -1.53 7.85
C ALA A 642 -1.89 -1.66 9.35
N SER A 643 -0.92 -2.14 10.13
CA SER A 643 -1.02 -2.25 11.58
C SER A 643 -1.27 -0.89 12.25
N ALA A 644 -0.51 0.12 11.82
CA ALA A 644 -0.62 1.49 12.28
C ALA A 644 -1.94 2.16 11.87
N LEU A 645 -2.41 1.90 10.64
CA LEU A 645 -3.72 2.36 10.15
C LEU A 645 -4.85 1.82 11.03
N GLY A 646 -4.79 0.54 11.43
CA GLY A 646 -5.73 -0.06 12.37
C GLY A 646 -5.79 0.70 13.70
N ALA A 647 -4.63 1.00 14.30
CA ALA A 647 -4.56 1.77 15.55
C ALA A 647 -5.11 3.21 15.42
N LEU A 648 -4.71 3.91 14.36
CA LEU A 648 -5.12 5.30 14.13
C LEU A 648 -6.62 5.41 13.81
N THR A 649 -7.17 4.44 13.08
CA THR A 649 -8.60 4.35 12.79
C THR A 649 -9.41 4.02 14.04
N ALA A 650 -8.95 3.02 14.81
CA ALA A 650 -9.58 2.63 16.07
C ALA A 650 -9.69 3.79 17.07
N ALA A 651 -8.66 4.63 17.18
CA ALA A 651 -8.67 5.80 18.05
C ALA A 651 -9.52 6.96 17.54
N ALA A 652 -9.78 7.04 16.23
CA ALA A 652 -10.65 8.07 15.64
C ALA A 652 -12.14 7.73 15.80
N ALA A 653 -12.49 6.44 15.95
CA ALA A 653 -13.86 5.95 16.05
C ALA A 653 -14.47 6.00 17.46
N GLY A 654 -13.68 6.28 18.51
CA GLY A 654 -14.11 6.24 19.92
C GLY A 654 -13.61 7.41 20.76
#